data_AF-A0A9P9QRL9-F1
#
_entry.id   AF-A0A9P9QRL9-F1
#
_cell.length_a   1.000
_cell.length_b   1.000
_cell.length_c   1.000
_cell.angle_alpha   90.00
_cell.angle_beta   90.00
_cell.angle_gamma   90.00
#
_symmetry.space_group_name_H-M   'P 1'
#
loop_
_entity.id
_entity.type
_entity.pdbx_description
1 polymer ?
#
loop_
_entity_poly.entity_id
_entity_poly.type
_entity_poly.pdbx_seq_one_letter_code
_entity_poly.pdbx_strand_id
1 'polypeptide(L)'
;MPAQVSVVKLWYLPLLTSSRRTGYSEIKSAYERRHPRLSRPRSSLKSSYDVVIIGSGYGGGVAASRCTRAGKSVAVLERGAEKWPGEYPRTVNEAMHQHNISGQVLKKGEQAGKEAGLFQTVKGEGQDVFMACGLGGTSLINAGVFLRPDERILEGSNWPIEVRKGGLGAYFDRAKQMLSPTPYPSSYPTPIKLSTIEGQARRLGLQSSFHRPPVTTTFANKRNNAGVGMRASSASGNECTGTNDGSKNSVLATYLADAWARGAELFCGIDVKYLKKREDTGGYVIFFEMPAAIGSKRLSWVIANELVFMGAGAIHTPSILLRSRHHGLPSSPLLGQRISGNGDMLHFAYNCDNELNSIGHEPSNGCGPTITGCIDLSGSAHTSNDPRDGFIIQDGAVPEALAPLIQTLLETHASFGIPKTYREIRRTLARLKSWVVGPYARNGSVNRTMVLLTMSHDEDHGIVTLEDDQTFVRWEGPSSAGFRASRIKNLMQNMTRNLGGSLIISPKITVHPMGGAVMSADGTGLGGVVDHRCELFTGPGNETHKGLYCVDASVVPTSLGTNPCATIAALAERTCDLIATERGWQIDETSNGKLDLFGDPPLGNPKQSRRDQHTQPPVVRFDEIMQGFVHIGSDITNFETAQRVARIASSSARLDLRLAVRPDTHDGFLGISHGTFSCSALSSEPLLIVNGSVQFFVADENVSDARILAYRLDLMTTAGDTYKLLGHKIIDPSITLSVLRTWQATTTLYTTIDDSAGKVVGRGILHLTLRNFISEVRSLYSLNEFWPCLPFLCFFARQIASYFLAPLRSLQQSEPGTKGYYTKPAPLRMTITAKDGVTIPLKLWLPPSTVAAKSTPLLLVPGASVNEDLFSMPTIPVNSVDYFTSLGYKCYVPILRFGAGENARYGYTAFDARLDVRAAVEYVYRQEGTKVYVVAHCLGSIATAMALLTGEVNATLIAGMTVSQVFAHIMYSPDNAFKARRPRIISIYERLSSTPWYSISTSTPIHILDTLLRFYPVGARREICRSAVCHRSDIPFGRCWTHSNLNRATHLHLDRLFDGVHTHFLRHLSSMGAIAPYHVHSNYPDFADLVTSENLLKLEHIKMAFLYGAENVVWSSQATKTSYDTLRAVFPDGQYERIIVEGYGHMDGWIGKTACRDVWPRVRRHVGVCEETIQDDYVCVRMQRKSSH
;
A
#
# COMPACT_ATOMS: atom_id res chain seq x y z
N MET A 1 -0.03 52.39 -9.92
CA MET A 1 0.73 51.67 -8.86
C MET A 1 -0.12 50.50 -8.38
N PRO A 2 0.41 49.29 -8.10
CA PRO A 2 1.78 48.79 -8.26
C PRO A 2 1.93 47.58 -9.22
N ALA A 3 3.21 47.27 -9.50
CA ALA A 3 3.85 45.96 -9.70
C ALA A 3 3.51 45.05 -10.91
N GLN A 4 4.51 44.85 -11.79
CA GLN A 4 4.92 43.55 -12.30
C GLN A 4 6.25 43.58 -13.09
N VAL A 5 7.05 42.49 -12.96
CA VAL A 5 8.00 41.93 -13.97
C VAL A 5 9.34 42.70 -14.16
N SER A 6 10.56 42.16 -14.30
CA SER A 6 11.19 40.82 -14.25
C SER A 6 12.72 41.00 -14.55
N VAL A 7 13.56 40.06 -14.07
CA VAL A 7 14.83 39.56 -14.68
C VAL A 7 16.03 40.56 -14.69
N VAL A 8 17.25 40.21 -14.23
CA VAL A 8 18.37 39.65 -15.03
C VAL A 8 19.50 39.14 -14.10
N LYS A 9 20.03 37.95 -14.42
CA LYS A 9 21.27 37.34 -13.93
C LYS A 9 22.52 38.10 -14.40
N LEU A 10 23.54 38.24 -13.55
CA LEU A 10 24.91 38.58 -13.96
C LEU A 10 25.95 37.72 -13.21
N TRP A 11 26.57 36.84 -14.00
CA TRP A 11 27.98 36.39 -14.06
C TRP A 11 28.89 36.53 -12.83
N TYR A 12 29.60 35.44 -12.48
CA TYR A 12 31.07 35.45 -12.25
C TYR A 12 31.66 34.02 -12.35
N LEU A 13 32.65 33.85 -13.25
CA LEU A 13 33.53 32.69 -13.40
C LEU A 13 34.55 32.61 -12.23
N PRO A 14 35.20 31.45 -12.04
CA PRO A 14 36.65 31.48 -11.90
C PRO A 14 37.39 30.50 -12.82
N LEU A 15 38.54 31.00 -13.27
CA LEU A 15 39.51 30.41 -14.19
C LEU A 15 40.19 29.15 -13.62
N LEU A 16 40.40 28.19 -14.53
CA LEU A 16 41.28 27.03 -14.39
C LEU A 16 42.75 27.46 -14.41
N THR A 17 43.54 27.01 -13.43
CA THR A 17 44.98 26.82 -13.60
C THR A 17 45.35 25.39 -13.16
N SER A 18 45.95 24.64 -14.08
CA SER A 18 46.46 23.30 -13.85
C SER A 18 47.77 23.34 -13.09
N SER A 19 47.86 22.65 -11.95
CA SER A 19 49.14 22.14 -11.45
C SER A 19 48.98 20.76 -10.83
N ARG A 20 49.95 19.91 -11.15
CA ARG A 20 50.05 18.48 -10.86
C ARG A 20 49.77 18.14 -9.39
N ARG A 21 48.79 17.27 -9.15
CA ARG A 21 48.60 16.56 -7.86
C ARG A 21 48.42 15.06 -8.12
N THR A 22 49.50 14.39 -8.50
CA THR A 22 49.62 12.94 -8.37
C THR A 22 50.14 12.65 -6.95
N GLY A 23 49.25 12.20 -6.07
CA GLY A 23 49.60 11.80 -4.69
C GLY A 23 48.57 12.17 -3.60
N TYR A 24 47.60 13.05 -3.90
CA TYR A 24 46.60 13.52 -2.91
C TYR A 24 45.17 12.99 -3.14
N SER A 25 44.91 12.25 -4.23
CA SER A 25 43.57 11.75 -4.59
C SER A 25 43.21 10.41 -3.93
N GLU A 26 44.17 9.52 -3.70
CA GLU A 26 43.88 8.19 -3.13
C GLU A 26 43.49 8.27 -1.65
N ILE A 27 44.12 9.16 -0.87
CA ILE A 27 43.83 9.34 0.56
C ILE A 27 42.46 10.01 0.80
N LYS A 28 41.99 10.87 -0.12
CA LYS A 28 40.66 11.49 -0.04
C LYS A 28 39.53 10.50 -0.37
N SER A 29 39.77 9.55 -1.28
CA SER A 29 38.73 8.61 -1.74
C SER A 29 38.24 7.62 -0.67
N ALA A 30 39.03 7.36 0.37
CA ALA A 30 38.65 6.47 1.46
C ALA A 30 37.77 7.16 2.52
N TYR A 31 37.85 8.49 2.64
CA TYR A 31 37.04 9.29 3.58
C TYR A 31 35.62 9.55 3.08
N GLU A 32 35.36 9.34 1.78
CA GLU A 32 34.09 9.70 1.12
C GLU A 32 33.14 8.51 0.92
N ARG A 33 33.53 7.27 1.24
CA ARG A 33 32.57 6.15 1.23
C ARG A 33 31.72 6.21 2.50
N ARG A 34 30.50 6.76 2.38
CA ARG A 34 29.44 6.60 3.39
C ARG A 34 29.35 5.14 3.80
N HIS A 35 29.33 4.87 5.11
CA HIS A 35 29.10 3.54 5.63
C HIS A 35 27.83 2.94 5.00
N PRO A 36 27.86 1.64 4.64
CA PRO A 36 26.71 0.94 4.10
C PRO A 36 25.65 0.78 5.20
N ARG A 37 24.38 0.73 4.80
CA ARG A 37 23.27 0.49 5.74
C ARG A 37 23.15 -1.00 6.00
N LEU A 38 23.26 -1.41 7.27
CA LEU A 38 22.96 -2.76 7.71
C LEU A 38 21.45 -3.01 7.76
N SER A 39 20.67 -1.94 7.99
CA SER A 39 19.21 -2.02 8.00
C SER A 39 18.63 -2.23 6.61
N ARG A 40 17.59 -3.07 6.54
CA ARG A 40 16.83 -3.35 5.34
C ARG A 40 15.64 -2.38 5.18
N PRO A 41 15.14 -2.18 3.96
CA PRO A 41 13.89 -1.47 3.74
C PRO A 41 12.74 -2.18 4.48
N ARG A 42 11.87 -1.42 5.15
CA ARG A 42 10.70 -1.95 5.89
C ARG A 42 9.77 -2.81 5.03
N SER A 43 9.71 -2.56 3.72
CA SER A 43 8.91 -3.34 2.77
C SER A 43 9.43 -4.77 2.56
N SER A 44 10.66 -5.06 2.95
CA SER A 44 11.25 -6.41 2.90
C SER A 44 11.03 -7.21 4.18
N LEU A 45 10.40 -6.62 5.20
CA LEU A 45 10.03 -7.32 6.43
C LEU A 45 9.07 -8.46 6.08
N LYS A 46 9.46 -9.69 6.40
CA LYS A 46 8.63 -10.87 6.20
C LYS A 46 7.46 -10.86 7.18
N SER A 47 6.43 -11.64 6.88
CA SER A 47 5.29 -11.78 7.77
C SER A 47 5.58 -12.54 9.07
N SER A 48 6.61 -13.39 9.07
CA SER A 48 7.03 -14.14 10.25
C SER A 48 8.54 -14.43 10.28
N TYR A 49 9.06 -14.63 11.49
CA TYR A 49 10.43 -15.02 11.83
C TYR A 49 10.40 -16.00 13.00
N ASP A 50 11.45 -16.80 13.19
CA ASP A 50 11.57 -17.65 14.39
C ASP A 50 11.71 -16.78 15.65
N VAL A 51 12.52 -15.72 15.55
CA VAL A 51 12.82 -14.81 16.65
C VAL A 51 12.61 -13.35 16.22
N VAL A 52 11.85 -12.60 17.01
CA VAL A 52 11.70 -11.15 16.85
C VAL A 52 12.28 -10.42 18.07
N ILE A 53 13.14 -9.45 17.83
CA ILE A 53 13.81 -8.67 18.87
C ILE A 53 13.35 -7.23 18.76
N ILE A 54 12.80 -6.70 19.87
CA ILE A 54 12.25 -5.35 19.94
C ILE A 54 13.25 -4.44 20.62
N GLY A 55 13.88 -3.56 19.86
CA GLY A 55 14.96 -2.68 20.33
C GLY A 55 16.35 -3.30 20.14
N SER A 56 17.32 -2.43 19.84
CA SER A 56 18.65 -2.84 19.39
C SER A 56 19.80 -2.40 20.32
N GLY A 57 19.49 -2.16 21.59
CA GLY A 57 20.49 -1.84 22.62
C GLY A 57 21.34 -3.04 23.05
N TYR A 58 22.04 -2.95 24.19
CA TYR A 58 22.91 -4.02 24.70
C TYR A 58 22.22 -5.40 24.74
N GLY A 59 21.05 -5.47 25.36
CA GLY A 59 20.25 -6.70 25.44
C GLY A 59 19.84 -7.26 24.08
N GLY A 60 19.19 -6.43 23.26
CA GLY A 60 18.72 -6.82 21.94
C GLY A 60 19.85 -7.20 20.98
N GLY A 61 21.00 -6.52 21.05
CA GLY A 61 22.19 -6.86 20.28
C GLY A 61 22.75 -8.23 20.63
N VAL A 62 22.91 -8.53 21.93
CA VAL A 62 23.35 -9.86 22.40
C VAL A 62 22.38 -10.94 21.92
N ALA A 63 21.08 -10.76 22.15
CA ALA A 63 20.06 -11.70 21.71
C ALA A 63 20.10 -11.93 20.19
N ALA A 64 20.30 -10.88 19.39
CA ALA A 64 20.38 -10.97 17.94
C ALA A 64 21.59 -11.79 17.50
N SER A 65 22.76 -11.52 18.07
CA SER A 65 24.00 -12.25 17.78
C SER A 65 23.85 -13.74 18.12
N ARG A 66 23.41 -14.06 19.34
CA ARG A 66 23.31 -15.44 19.82
C ARG A 66 22.23 -16.25 19.12
N CYS A 67 21.04 -15.69 18.89
CA CYS A 67 19.97 -16.40 18.19
C CYS A 67 20.32 -16.66 16.71
N THR A 68 20.98 -15.70 16.05
CA THR A 68 21.40 -15.90 14.65
C THR A 68 22.53 -16.92 14.54
N ARG A 69 23.49 -16.90 15.49
CA ARG A 69 24.55 -17.93 15.58
C ARG A 69 24.02 -19.32 15.94
N ALA A 70 22.83 -19.40 16.53
CA ALA A 70 22.07 -20.65 16.70
C ALA A 70 21.28 -21.07 15.45
N GLY A 71 21.44 -20.37 14.32
CA GLY A 71 20.82 -20.71 13.03
C GLY A 71 19.37 -20.27 12.88
N LYS A 72 18.85 -19.40 13.76
CA LYS A 72 17.46 -18.92 13.70
C LYS A 72 17.27 -17.78 12.70
N SER A 73 16.07 -17.69 12.12
CA SER A 73 15.67 -16.50 11.38
C SER A 73 15.30 -15.38 12.37
N VAL A 74 16.07 -14.28 12.33
CA VAL A 74 15.97 -13.19 13.31
C VAL A 74 15.59 -11.88 12.63
N ALA A 75 14.58 -11.20 13.18
CA ALA A 75 14.27 -9.81 12.85
C ALA A 75 14.51 -8.90 14.06
N VAL A 76 15.28 -7.82 13.87
CA VAL A 76 15.47 -6.77 14.88
C VAL A 76 14.66 -5.54 14.48
N LEU A 77 13.74 -5.12 15.34
CA LEU A 77 12.86 -3.97 15.13
C LEU A 77 13.35 -2.79 15.97
N GLU A 78 13.86 -1.74 15.32
CA GLU A 78 14.38 -0.54 15.96
C GLU A 78 13.52 0.69 15.60
N ARG A 79 13.15 1.48 16.61
CA ARG A 79 12.36 2.70 16.40
C ARG A 79 13.19 3.85 15.82
N GLY A 80 14.44 3.97 16.22
CA GLY A 80 15.35 5.00 15.72
C GLY A 80 15.90 4.71 14.32
N ALA A 81 16.76 5.61 13.84
CA ALA A 81 17.47 5.45 12.57
C ALA A 81 18.84 4.77 12.76
N GLU A 82 19.36 4.17 11.70
CA GLU A 82 20.76 3.75 11.63
C GLU A 82 21.67 4.97 11.44
N LYS A 83 22.70 5.11 12.29
CA LYS A 83 23.69 6.19 12.24
C LYS A 83 25.10 5.64 12.44
N TRP A 84 25.97 5.93 11.48
CA TRP A 84 27.40 5.58 11.51
C TRP A 84 28.28 6.81 11.79
N PRO A 85 29.57 6.61 12.12
CA PRO A 85 30.54 7.69 12.19
C PRO A 85 30.52 8.57 10.93
N GLY A 86 30.50 9.88 11.12
CA GLY A 86 30.27 10.89 10.08
C GLY A 86 28.84 11.45 10.07
N GLU A 87 27.88 10.81 10.76
CA GLU A 87 26.47 11.20 10.76
C GLU A 87 25.94 11.69 12.12
N TYR A 88 26.81 11.72 13.14
CA TYR A 88 26.46 12.25 14.45
C TYR A 88 26.56 13.78 14.46
N PRO A 89 25.63 14.46 15.16
CA PRO A 89 25.54 15.92 15.16
C PRO A 89 26.81 16.55 15.76
N ARG A 90 27.29 17.62 15.12
CA ARG A 90 28.44 18.41 15.60
C ARG A 90 28.02 19.75 16.19
N THR A 91 26.85 20.24 15.82
CA THR A 91 26.33 21.53 16.30
C THR A 91 25.08 21.36 17.17
N VAL A 92 24.79 22.34 18.03
CA VAL A 92 23.56 22.38 18.83
C VAL A 92 22.33 22.28 17.94
N ASN A 93 22.33 22.99 16.80
CA ASN A 93 21.19 22.99 15.89
C ASN A 93 20.93 21.59 15.33
N GLU A 94 21.97 20.90 14.86
CA GLU A 94 21.85 19.51 14.40
C GLU A 94 21.39 18.57 15.51
N ALA A 95 21.88 18.73 16.74
CA ALA A 95 21.48 17.92 17.88
C ALA A 95 19.99 18.13 18.23
N MET A 96 19.52 19.38 18.26
CA MET A 96 18.11 19.71 18.51
C MET A 96 17.19 19.19 17.41
N HIS A 97 17.62 19.20 16.14
CA HIS A 97 16.87 18.58 15.02
C HIS A 97 16.74 17.05 15.14
N GLN A 98 17.58 16.40 15.94
CA GLN A 98 17.52 14.97 16.24
C GLN A 98 16.92 14.68 17.63
N HIS A 99 16.33 15.67 18.30
CA HIS A 99 15.79 15.51 19.64
C HIS A 99 14.28 15.27 19.60
N ASN A 100 13.82 14.37 20.46
CA ASN A 100 12.42 14.11 20.78
C ASN A 100 12.19 14.33 22.27
N ILE A 101 11.11 15.05 22.62
CA ILE A 101 10.70 15.29 23.99
C ILE A 101 9.29 14.72 24.17
N SER A 102 9.12 13.96 25.25
CA SER A 102 7.87 13.30 25.64
C SER A 102 7.65 13.43 27.15
N GLY A 103 6.46 13.12 27.66
CA GLY A 103 6.11 13.27 29.08
C GLY A 103 5.40 14.58 29.41
N GLN A 104 5.57 15.10 30.63
CA GLN A 104 4.69 16.12 31.24
C GLN A 104 4.83 17.57 30.74
N VAL A 105 5.37 17.82 29.54
CA VAL A 105 5.77 19.18 29.10
C VAL A 105 4.76 19.87 28.17
N LEU A 106 3.77 19.16 27.61
CA LEU A 106 2.82 19.73 26.65
C LEU A 106 1.36 19.49 27.09
N LYS A 107 0.49 20.47 26.84
CA LYS A 107 -0.96 20.30 27.02
C LYS A 107 -1.39 19.07 26.20
N LYS A 108 -2.01 18.07 26.86
CA LYS A 108 -2.51 16.82 26.26
C LYS A 108 -1.47 15.94 25.55
N GLY A 109 -0.44 15.48 26.25
CA GLY A 109 0.32 14.28 25.84
C GLY A 109 1.01 14.32 24.46
N GLU A 110 1.20 15.51 23.87
CA GLU A 110 1.89 15.66 22.59
C GLU A 110 3.39 15.39 22.75
N GLN A 111 4.01 14.77 21.73
CA GLN A 111 5.45 14.65 21.61
C GLN A 111 5.97 15.83 20.77
N ALA A 112 7.05 16.49 21.20
CA ALA A 112 7.72 17.53 20.42
C ALA A 112 9.02 17.01 19.81
N GLY A 113 9.33 17.50 18.61
CA GLY A 113 10.57 17.18 17.90
C GLY A 113 10.46 16.01 16.93
N LYS A 114 11.60 15.42 16.57
CA LYS A 114 11.68 14.40 15.52
C LYS A 114 11.37 13.01 16.10
N GLU A 115 10.29 12.37 15.65
CA GLU A 115 9.84 11.05 16.15
C GLU A 115 10.92 9.95 16.10
N ALA A 116 11.70 9.88 15.01
CA ALA A 116 12.87 9.01 14.87
C ALA A 116 14.20 9.76 15.09
N GLY A 117 14.20 10.71 16.02
CA GLY A 117 15.39 11.44 16.46
C GLY A 117 16.37 10.54 17.22
N LEU A 118 17.66 10.86 17.19
CA LEU A 118 18.70 10.12 17.91
C LEU A 118 18.55 10.27 19.43
N PHE A 119 18.15 11.46 19.91
CA PHE A 119 18.04 11.75 21.33
C PHE A 119 16.58 11.75 21.77
N GLN A 120 16.29 11.15 22.91
CA GLN A 120 14.99 11.26 23.55
C GLN A 120 15.14 11.72 25.00
N THR A 121 14.35 12.72 25.37
CA THR A 121 14.12 13.10 26.78
C THR A 121 12.70 12.76 27.17
N VAL A 122 12.55 11.94 28.21
CA VAL A 122 11.27 11.69 28.87
C VAL A 122 11.22 12.56 30.11
N LYS A 123 10.29 13.51 30.11
CA LYS A 123 10.07 14.47 31.18
C LYS A 123 9.17 13.83 32.23
N GLY A 124 9.78 13.43 33.34
CA GLY A 124 9.11 12.75 34.44
C GLY A 124 8.75 13.70 35.58
N GLU A 125 7.86 13.23 36.46
CA GLU A 125 7.58 13.90 37.72
C GLU A 125 8.72 13.60 38.71
N GLY A 126 9.62 14.57 38.90
CA GLY A 126 10.73 14.52 39.87
C GLY A 126 12.12 14.31 39.27
N GLN A 127 12.28 13.46 38.25
CA GLN A 127 13.53 13.24 37.53
C GLN A 127 13.30 12.97 36.03
N ASP A 128 14.14 13.57 35.19
CA ASP A 128 14.12 13.37 33.73
C ASP A 128 14.96 12.15 33.31
N VAL A 129 14.59 11.52 32.20
CA VAL A 129 15.38 10.44 31.58
C VAL A 129 15.91 10.89 30.23
N PHE A 130 17.21 10.71 29.98
CA PHE A 130 17.84 10.94 28.69
C PHE A 130 18.39 9.65 28.10
N MET A 131 18.01 9.35 26.86
CA MET A 131 18.38 8.11 26.18
C MET A 131 18.54 8.30 24.67
N ALA A 132 19.12 7.30 24.00
CA ALA A 132 19.24 7.29 22.55
C ALA A 132 18.23 6.37 21.88
N CYS A 133 17.79 6.75 20.67
CA CYS A 133 16.96 5.95 19.79
C CYS A 133 17.66 5.79 18.44
N GLY A 134 18.12 4.58 18.13
CA GLY A 134 18.88 4.30 16.92
C GLY A 134 19.39 2.87 16.92
N LEU A 135 19.82 2.38 15.76
CA LEU A 135 20.33 1.01 15.62
C LEU A 135 21.62 0.85 16.44
N GLY A 136 21.55 0.18 17.59
CA GLY A 136 22.59 0.12 18.63
C GLY A 136 22.18 0.72 19.98
N GLY A 137 21.02 1.39 20.05
CA GLY A 137 20.48 2.03 21.25
C GLY A 137 21.43 3.05 21.89
N THR A 138 21.40 3.13 23.22
CA THR A 138 22.21 4.11 23.98
C THR A 138 23.72 3.85 23.91
N SER A 139 24.18 2.69 23.40
CA SER A 139 25.61 2.47 23.12
C SER A 139 26.18 3.44 22.07
N LEU A 140 25.32 4.02 21.22
CA LEU A 140 25.71 5.03 20.24
C LEU A 140 26.23 6.29 20.93
N ILE A 141 25.63 6.69 22.06
CA ILE A 141 25.90 7.98 22.72
C ILE A 141 26.38 7.88 24.17
N ASN A 142 26.53 6.70 24.78
CA ASN A 142 27.05 6.63 26.14
C ASN A 142 28.56 6.91 26.21
N ALA A 143 29.13 7.12 27.39
CA ALA A 143 30.57 7.31 27.51
C ALA A 143 31.41 6.01 27.40
N GLY A 144 30.76 4.87 27.18
CA GLY A 144 31.41 3.58 26.94
C GLY A 144 31.99 2.88 28.18
N VAL A 145 31.82 3.41 29.39
CA VAL A 145 32.37 2.83 30.63
C VAL A 145 31.81 1.43 30.91
N PHE A 146 32.70 0.45 31.09
CA PHE A 146 32.38 -0.96 31.32
C PHE A 146 32.83 -1.39 32.72
N LEU A 147 31.97 -1.24 33.72
CA LEU A 147 32.29 -1.60 35.10
C LEU A 147 31.37 -2.72 35.59
N ARG A 148 31.93 -3.63 36.39
CA ARG A 148 31.14 -4.62 37.14
C ARG A 148 30.59 -3.94 38.40
N PRO A 149 29.36 -4.25 38.84
CA PRO A 149 28.87 -3.81 40.14
C PRO A 149 29.67 -4.52 41.26
N ASP A 150 29.60 -3.97 42.47
CA ASP A 150 30.09 -4.68 43.66
C ASP A 150 29.32 -6.01 43.81
N GLU A 151 30.03 -7.12 44.00
CA GLU A 151 29.42 -8.46 44.04
C GLU A 151 28.37 -8.57 45.17
N ARG A 152 28.55 -7.84 46.28
CA ARG A 152 27.59 -7.79 47.40
C ARG A 152 26.23 -7.23 46.99
N ILE A 153 26.18 -6.40 45.93
CA ILE A 153 24.90 -5.93 45.35
C ILE A 153 24.19 -7.09 44.64
N LEU A 154 24.92 -7.96 43.93
CA LEU A 154 24.36 -9.12 43.23
C LEU A 154 23.97 -10.25 44.21
N GLU A 155 24.62 -10.32 45.37
CA GLU A 155 24.28 -11.23 46.48
C GLU A 155 23.05 -10.76 47.30
N GLY A 156 22.63 -9.51 47.10
CA GLY A 156 21.51 -8.89 47.83
C GLY A 156 20.17 -9.57 47.59
N SER A 157 19.26 -9.48 48.57
CA SER A 157 17.96 -10.18 48.57
C SER A 157 17.02 -9.79 47.42
N ASN A 158 17.28 -8.68 46.73
CA ASN A 158 16.49 -8.24 45.58
C ASN A 158 16.77 -9.08 44.31
N TRP A 159 17.86 -9.85 44.29
CA TRP A 159 18.22 -10.70 43.15
C TRP A 159 17.75 -12.16 43.36
N PRO A 160 17.37 -12.85 42.28
CA PRO A 160 17.00 -14.28 42.33
C PRO A 160 18.16 -15.13 42.84
N ILE A 161 17.83 -16.26 43.49
CA ILE A 161 18.82 -17.16 44.10
C ILE A 161 19.83 -17.72 43.08
N GLU A 162 19.40 -17.90 41.84
CA GLU A 162 20.21 -18.38 40.73
C GLU A 162 21.28 -17.36 40.30
N VAL A 163 21.04 -16.07 40.51
CA VAL A 163 22.06 -15.02 40.29
C VAL A 163 22.95 -14.91 41.52
N ARG A 164 22.36 -14.91 42.72
CA ARG A 164 23.12 -14.83 43.99
C ARG A 164 24.14 -15.95 44.16
N LYS A 165 23.78 -17.18 43.80
CA LYS A 165 24.66 -18.36 43.92
C LYS A 165 25.42 -18.69 42.64
N GLY A 166 24.84 -18.42 41.47
CA GLY A 166 25.43 -18.77 40.18
C GLY A 166 26.44 -17.74 39.66
N GLY A 167 26.36 -16.50 40.13
CA GLY A 167 27.20 -15.39 39.69
C GLY A 167 26.98 -15.00 38.22
N LEU A 168 27.63 -13.90 37.80
CA LEU A 168 27.60 -13.40 36.42
C LEU A 168 28.99 -13.35 35.75
N GLY A 169 30.04 -13.83 36.44
CA GLY A 169 31.44 -13.68 36.04
C GLY A 169 31.74 -14.10 34.59
N ALA A 170 31.39 -15.33 34.22
CA ALA A 170 31.63 -15.85 32.86
C ALA A 170 30.91 -15.02 31.78
N TYR A 171 29.72 -14.50 32.09
CA TYR A 171 28.94 -13.69 31.16
C TYR A 171 29.49 -12.26 31.04
N PHE A 172 30.04 -11.70 32.12
CA PHE A 172 30.82 -10.46 32.04
C PHE A 172 32.06 -10.64 31.16
N ASP A 173 32.73 -11.80 31.22
CA ASP A 173 33.90 -12.08 30.39
C ASP A 173 33.53 -12.21 28.90
N ARG A 174 32.43 -12.91 28.56
CA ARG A 174 31.88 -12.95 27.19
C ARG A 174 31.57 -11.55 26.67
N ALA A 175 30.87 -10.74 27.48
CA ALA A 175 30.54 -9.37 27.12
C ALA A 175 31.78 -8.48 26.93
N LYS A 176 32.77 -8.63 27.82
CA LYS A 176 34.07 -7.95 27.74
C LYS A 176 34.84 -8.33 26.48
N GLN A 177 34.82 -9.61 26.08
CA GLN A 177 35.48 -10.07 24.85
C GLN A 177 34.88 -9.39 23.62
N MET A 178 33.54 -9.37 23.50
CA MET A 178 32.87 -8.77 22.35
C MET A 178 33.03 -7.25 22.28
N LEU A 179 32.81 -6.55 23.41
CA LEU A 179 32.86 -5.08 23.47
C LEU A 179 34.29 -4.52 23.56
N SER A 180 35.26 -5.36 23.91
CA SER A 180 36.69 -5.05 23.99
C SER A 180 37.02 -3.73 24.73
N PRO A 181 36.53 -3.52 25.97
CA PRO A 181 36.78 -2.28 26.70
C PRO A 181 38.23 -2.19 27.17
N THR A 182 38.84 -1.02 27.05
CA THR A 182 40.22 -0.75 27.44
C THR A 182 40.34 0.54 28.24
N PRO A 183 41.13 0.60 29.34
CA PRO A 183 41.41 1.84 30.04
C PRO A 183 42.09 2.88 29.16
N TYR A 184 41.94 4.17 29.50
CA TYR A 184 42.64 5.24 28.81
C TYR A 184 44.17 5.06 28.92
N PRO A 185 44.89 4.85 27.81
CA PRO A 185 46.28 4.39 27.84
C PRO A 185 47.24 5.51 28.25
N SER A 186 48.37 5.15 28.84
CA SER A 186 49.47 6.08 29.15
C SER A 186 50.20 6.59 27.90
N SER A 187 50.03 5.93 26.76
CA SER A 187 50.59 6.36 25.47
C SER A 187 49.87 7.57 24.86
N TYR A 188 48.66 7.90 25.34
CA TYR A 188 47.95 9.10 24.93
C TYR A 188 48.31 10.30 25.83
N PRO A 189 48.24 11.55 25.32
CA PRO A 189 48.49 12.74 26.14
C PRO A 189 47.53 12.81 27.33
N THR A 190 48.06 12.92 28.55
CA THR A 190 47.24 13.02 29.77
C THR A 190 46.36 14.27 29.75
N PRO A 191 45.01 14.14 29.72
CA PRO A 191 44.12 15.29 29.77
C PRO A 191 44.22 16.00 31.13
N ILE A 192 43.99 17.32 31.14
CA ILE A 192 44.06 18.12 32.37
C ILE A 192 43.04 17.59 33.40
N LYS A 193 41.82 17.28 32.96
CA LYS A 193 40.78 16.69 33.82
C LYS A 193 41.20 15.38 34.49
N LEU A 194 41.96 14.52 33.79
CA LEU A 194 42.47 13.25 34.32
C LEU A 194 43.48 13.49 35.45
N SER A 195 44.49 14.31 35.18
CA SER A 195 45.49 14.68 36.19
C SER A 195 44.88 15.44 37.38
N THR A 196 43.79 16.17 37.13
CA THR A 196 43.05 16.90 38.16
C THR A 196 42.31 15.97 39.09
N ILE A 197 41.53 15.01 38.56
CA ILE A 197 40.79 14.05 39.41
C ILE A 197 41.75 13.15 40.20
N GLU A 198 42.86 12.74 39.60
CA GLU A 198 43.94 11.99 40.28
C GLU A 198 44.59 12.83 41.40
N GLY A 199 44.83 14.12 41.15
CA GLY A 199 45.32 15.07 42.14
C GLY A 199 44.33 15.29 43.30
N GLN A 200 43.03 15.35 43.02
CA GLN A 200 41.99 15.42 44.05
C GLN A 200 41.95 14.15 44.89
N ALA A 201 42.03 12.97 44.27
CA ALA A 201 42.09 11.70 44.99
C ALA A 201 43.27 11.67 45.97
N ARG A 202 44.46 12.12 45.55
CA ARG A 202 45.63 12.23 46.44
C ARG A 202 45.40 13.19 47.61
N ARG A 203 44.86 14.39 47.36
CA ARG A 203 44.61 15.40 48.40
C ARG A 203 43.57 14.95 49.43
N LEU A 204 42.63 14.12 49.01
CA LEU A 204 41.56 13.60 49.85
C LEU A 204 41.94 12.27 50.53
N GLY A 205 43.15 11.76 50.32
CA GLY A 205 43.58 10.46 50.86
C GLY A 205 42.93 9.24 50.17
N LEU A 206 42.35 9.42 48.98
CA LEU A 206 41.62 8.42 48.21
C LEU A 206 42.42 7.86 47.03
N GLN A 207 43.76 7.94 47.07
CA GLN A 207 44.62 7.52 45.95
C GLN A 207 44.46 6.03 45.62
N SER A 208 44.29 5.15 46.63
CA SER A 208 44.07 3.71 46.43
C SER A 208 42.74 3.40 45.75
N SER A 209 41.82 4.36 45.71
CA SER A 209 40.48 4.23 45.12
C SER A 209 40.39 4.85 43.73
N PHE A 210 41.46 5.51 43.28
CA PHE A 210 41.53 6.12 41.96
C PHE A 210 42.02 5.11 40.92
N HIS A 211 41.31 5.00 39.80
CA HIS A 211 41.77 4.24 38.64
C HIS A 211 41.17 4.78 37.33
N ARG A 212 41.75 4.36 36.19
CA ARG A 212 41.22 4.65 34.85
C ARG A 212 40.22 3.55 34.49
N PRO A 213 38.90 3.83 34.41
CA PRO A 213 37.92 2.80 34.12
C PRO A 213 38.07 2.31 32.66
N PRO A 214 37.83 1.02 32.39
CA PRO A 214 37.86 0.52 31.03
C PRO A 214 36.66 1.05 30.23
N VAL A 215 36.93 1.57 29.04
CA VAL A 215 35.92 2.15 28.14
C VAL A 215 35.87 1.40 26.82
N THR A 216 34.68 1.28 26.22
CA THR A 216 34.42 0.64 24.92
C THR A 216 34.85 1.52 23.74
N THR A 217 36.04 2.10 23.86
CA THR A 217 36.70 2.94 22.85
C THR A 217 38.06 2.33 22.55
N THR A 218 38.40 2.18 21.27
CA THR A 218 39.73 1.72 20.85
C THR A 218 40.69 2.90 20.70
N PHE A 219 41.92 2.71 21.18
CA PHE A 219 43.00 3.69 21.09
C PHE A 219 44.08 3.30 20.07
N ALA A 220 43.76 2.32 19.21
CA ALA A 220 44.61 1.86 18.13
C ALA A 220 43.76 1.48 16.91
N ASN A 221 44.34 1.59 15.72
CA ASN A 221 43.75 1.04 14.50
C ASN A 221 43.82 -0.48 14.57
N LYS A 222 42.68 -1.15 14.81
CA LYS A 222 42.61 -2.61 14.96
C LYS A 222 41.24 -3.13 14.53
N ARG A 223 41.14 -4.45 14.34
CA ARG A 223 39.83 -5.10 14.25
C ARG A 223 39.27 -5.34 15.65
N ASN A 224 37.95 -5.21 15.79
CA ASN A 224 37.25 -5.65 16.99
C ASN A 224 36.88 -7.14 16.89
N ASN A 225 36.26 -7.68 17.94
CA ASN A 225 35.93 -9.10 18.03
C ASN A 225 34.83 -9.55 17.05
N ALA A 226 34.00 -8.62 16.55
CA ALA A 226 33.01 -8.90 15.50
C ALA A 226 33.61 -8.94 14.08
N GLY A 227 34.88 -8.56 13.93
CA GLY A 227 35.59 -8.51 12.65
C GLY A 227 35.58 -7.13 11.97
N VAL A 228 34.96 -6.12 12.59
CA VAL A 228 34.85 -4.74 12.06
C VAL A 228 36.17 -4.00 12.25
N GLY A 229 36.62 -3.28 11.22
CA GLY A 229 37.80 -2.42 11.28
C GLY A 229 37.51 -1.14 12.06
N MET A 230 38.24 -0.92 13.16
CA MET A 230 38.10 0.23 14.04
C MET A 230 39.30 1.18 13.92
N ARG A 231 39.07 2.48 14.13
CA ARG A 231 40.12 3.51 14.10
C ARG A 231 40.52 3.93 15.52
N ALA A 232 41.76 4.34 15.71
CA ALA A 232 42.21 4.90 16.98
C ALA A 232 41.41 6.17 17.33
N SER A 233 41.00 6.29 18.59
CA SER A 233 40.25 7.45 19.08
C SER A 233 41.02 8.75 18.88
N SER A 234 40.29 9.76 18.42
CA SER A 234 40.73 11.14 18.36
C SER A 234 40.78 11.82 19.73
N ALA A 235 40.23 11.18 20.78
CA ALA A 235 40.14 11.74 22.12
C ALA A 235 39.40 13.11 22.15
N SER A 236 38.30 13.21 21.39
CA SER A 236 37.54 14.45 21.17
C SER A 236 36.59 14.82 22.30
N GLY A 237 36.15 13.87 23.14
CA GLY A 237 35.18 14.12 24.21
C GLY A 237 33.72 14.21 23.75
N ASN A 238 33.42 13.74 22.53
CA ASN A 238 32.10 13.83 21.89
C ASN A 238 31.22 12.58 22.09
N GLU A 239 31.63 11.62 22.92
CA GLU A 239 30.93 10.33 23.07
C GLU A 239 29.45 10.47 23.42
N CYS A 240 29.11 11.47 24.27
CA CYS A 240 27.75 11.78 24.74
C CYS A 240 26.76 12.24 23.65
N THR A 241 27.24 12.57 22.45
CA THR A 241 26.40 12.90 21.28
C THR A 241 26.65 11.97 20.09
N GLY A 242 27.49 10.95 20.29
CA GLY A 242 28.01 10.06 19.25
C GLY A 242 29.33 10.55 18.67
N THR A 243 30.27 9.62 18.45
CA THR A 243 31.64 9.93 18.00
C THR A 243 31.80 9.63 16.51
N ASN A 244 32.33 10.60 15.75
CA ASN A 244 32.48 10.50 14.30
C ASN A 244 33.82 9.90 13.82
N ASP A 245 34.73 9.56 14.72
CA ASP A 245 36.07 9.04 14.37
C ASP A 245 36.13 7.52 14.13
N GLY A 246 35.05 6.79 14.43
CA GLY A 246 34.97 5.34 14.26
C GLY A 246 35.76 4.53 15.31
N SER A 247 36.04 5.11 16.47
CA SER A 247 36.78 4.45 17.55
C SER A 247 35.93 3.71 18.58
N LYS A 248 34.62 3.96 18.61
CA LYS A 248 33.72 3.43 19.63
C LYS A 248 33.19 2.04 19.26
N ASN A 249 33.44 1.05 20.11
CA ASN A 249 32.85 -0.29 20.01
C ASN A 249 31.40 -0.27 20.51
N SER A 250 30.54 0.45 19.78
CA SER A 250 29.10 0.45 20.02
C SER A 250 28.49 -0.93 19.71
N VAL A 251 27.27 -1.17 20.19
CA VAL A 251 26.52 -2.41 19.89
C VAL A 251 26.30 -2.54 18.37
N LEU A 252 26.17 -1.42 17.65
CA LEU A 252 26.12 -1.39 16.18
C LEU A 252 27.38 -2.00 15.55
N ALA A 253 28.56 -1.59 16.01
CA ALA A 253 29.85 -2.04 15.46
C ALA A 253 30.29 -3.42 16.00
N THR A 254 29.59 -3.98 16.98
CA THR A 254 29.93 -5.25 17.64
C THR A 254 28.83 -6.28 17.43
N TYR A 255 27.93 -6.48 18.40
CA TYR A 255 26.90 -7.52 18.37
C TYR A 255 25.96 -7.44 17.16
N LEU A 256 25.54 -6.25 16.71
CA LEU A 256 24.64 -6.14 15.56
C LEU A 256 25.37 -6.37 14.23
N ALA A 257 26.62 -5.92 14.11
CA ALA A 257 27.46 -6.25 12.95
C ALA A 257 27.70 -7.76 12.88
N ASP A 258 27.91 -8.41 14.02
CA ASP A 258 28.00 -9.87 14.14
C ASP A 258 26.70 -10.57 13.72
N ALA A 259 25.56 -10.16 14.28
CA ALA A 259 24.25 -10.71 13.93
C ALA A 259 23.95 -10.55 12.43
N TRP A 260 24.23 -9.37 11.87
CA TRP A 260 24.08 -9.09 10.44
C TRP A 260 24.97 -9.99 9.58
N ALA A 261 26.25 -10.16 9.96
CA ALA A 261 27.17 -11.05 9.25
C ALA A 261 26.68 -12.50 9.21
N ARG A 262 25.90 -12.91 10.22
CA ARG A 262 25.31 -14.24 10.37
C ARG A 262 23.90 -14.37 9.77
N GLY A 263 23.32 -13.31 9.23
CA GLY A 263 22.06 -13.33 8.48
C GLY A 263 20.85 -12.69 9.17
N ALA A 264 21.04 -12.02 10.32
CA ALA A 264 19.95 -11.27 10.97
C ALA A 264 19.44 -10.13 10.07
N GLU A 265 18.13 -9.92 10.06
CA GLU A 265 17.50 -8.84 9.32
C GLU A 265 17.18 -7.68 10.27
N LEU A 266 17.78 -6.51 10.02
CA LEU A 266 17.65 -5.33 10.89
C LEU A 266 16.69 -4.31 10.24
N PHE A 267 15.73 -3.77 10.99
CA PHE A 267 14.74 -2.84 10.46
C PHE A 267 14.63 -1.59 11.35
N CYS A 268 14.82 -0.42 10.74
CA CYS A 268 14.79 0.87 11.44
C CYS A 268 13.49 1.66 11.19
N GLY A 269 13.11 2.52 12.15
CA GLY A 269 11.88 3.29 12.14
C GLY A 269 10.61 2.45 12.26
N ILE A 270 10.69 1.39 13.07
CA ILE A 270 9.55 0.55 13.47
C ILE A 270 9.27 0.81 14.95
N ASP A 271 8.14 1.45 15.25
CA ASP A 271 7.73 1.75 16.62
C ASP A 271 6.76 0.68 17.13
N VAL A 272 7.28 -0.30 17.88
CA VAL A 272 6.47 -1.38 18.43
C VAL A 272 5.53 -0.86 19.52
N LYS A 273 4.26 -1.26 19.43
CA LYS A 273 3.19 -0.79 20.32
C LYS A 273 2.81 -1.81 21.37
N TYR A 274 2.45 -3.00 20.95
CA TYR A 274 2.00 -4.06 21.84
C TYR A 274 2.16 -5.43 21.19
N LEU A 275 1.99 -6.47 22.00
CA LEU A 275 2.05 -7.86 21.58
C LEU A 275 0.76 -8.58 21.96
N LYS A 276 0.42 -9.60 21.18
CA LYS A 276 -0.61 -10.59 21.51
C LYS A 276 -0.03 -12.00 21.41
N LYS A 277 -0.44 -12.89 22.30
CA LYS A 277 -0.11 -14.32 22.24
C LYS A 277 -1.01 -14.99 21.19
N ARG A 278 -0.48 -15.94 20.43
CA ARG A 278 -1.29 -16.77 19.51
C ARG A 278 -1.80 -18.01 20.26
N GLU A 279 -3.10 -18.22 20.25
CA GLU A 279 -3.74 -19.31 21.02
C GLU A 279 -3.50 -20.69 20.37
N ASP A 280 -3.61 -20.79 19.03
CA ASP A 280 -3.67 -22.10 18.36
C ASP A 280 -2.32 -22.71 17.97
N THR A 281 -1.28 -21.90 17.83
CA THR A 281 0.00 -22.30 17.18
C THR A 281 1.24 -21.97 17.99
N GLY A 282 1.08 -21.31 19.14
CA GLY A 282 2.19 -20.74 19.90
C GLY A 282 2.82 -19.51 19.22
N GLY A 283 3.72 -18.86 19.95
CA GLY A 283 4.37 -17.62 19.50
C GLY A 283 3.54 -16.35 19.73
N TYR A 284 3.97 -15.26 19.11
CA TYR A 284 3.47 -13.91 19.38
C TYR A 284 3.28 -13.10 18.10
N VAL A 285 2.24 -12.26 18.09
CA VAL A 285 2.02 -11.23 17.07
C VAL A 285 2.50 -9.90 17.64
N ILE A 286 3.44 -9.25 16.96
CA ILE A 286 4.03 -7.98 17.36
C ILE A 286 3.41 -6.89 16.51
N PHE A 287 2.65 -6.00 17.13
CA PHE A 287 2.00 -4.87 16.46
C PHE A 287 2.88 -3.63 16.56
N PHE A 288 3.06 -2.95 15.42
CA PHE A 288 3.91 -1.78 15.32
C PHE A 288 3.33 -0.73 14.39
N GLU A 289 3.67 0.52 14.66
CA GLU A 289 3.34 1.64 13.79
C GLU A 289 4.49 1.92 12.82
N MET A 290 4.11 2.20 11.57
CA MET A 290 4.98 2.79 10.58
C MET A 290 4.47 4.17 10.18
N PRO A 291 5.36 5.13 9.92
CA PRO A 291 5.00 6.36 9.23
C PRO A 291 4.29 6.03 7.90
N ALA A 292 3.08 6.59 7.74
CA ALA A 292 2.31 6.53 6.50
C ALA A 292 2.29 7.92 5.86
N ALA A 293 1.26 8.22 5.06
CA ALA A 293 1.06 9.52 4.46
C ALA A 293 0.98 10.62 5.55
N ILE A 294 1.34 11.87 5.22
CA ILE A 294 1.60 12.97 6.18
C ILE A 294 0.58 13.04 7.33
N GLY A 295 1.09 12.91 8.56
CA GLY A 295 0.30 13.03 9.79
C GLY A 295 -0.54 11.79 10.11
N SER A 296 -0.32 10.66 9.42
CA SER A 296 -0.95 9.38 9.72
C SER A 296 0.09 8.29 9.98
N LYS A 297 -0.29 7.34 10.83
CA LYS A 297 0.48 6.13 11.11
C LYS A 297 -0.32 4.92 10.69
N ARG A 298 0.36 3.92 10.15
CA ARG A 298 -0.24 2.64 9.76
C ARG A 298 0.15 1.60 10.80
N LEU A 299 -0.84 0.98 11.42
CA LEU A 299 -0.64 -0.20 12.24
C LEU A 299 -0.39 -1.41 11.31
N SER A 300 0.68 -2.15 11.60
CA SER A 300 1.08 -3.37 10.92
C SER A 300 1.54 -4.37 11.98
N TRP A 301 1.82 -5.59 11.56
CA TRP A 301 2.30 -6.63 12.47
C TRP A 301 3.29 -7.58 11.81
N VAL A 302 4.02 -8.31 12.65
CA VAL A 302 4.90 -9.43 12.31
C VAL A 302 4.74 -10.54 13.34
N ILE A 303 4.89 -11.79 12.93
CA ILE A 303 4.79 -12.95 13.82
C ILE A 303 6.18 -13.42 14.25
N ALA A 304 6.36 -13.65 15.55
CA ALA A 304 7.44 -14.46 16.09
C ALA A 304 6.92 -15.88 16.33
N ASN A 305 7.48 -16.86 15.63
CA ASN A 305 7.04 -18.25 15.73
C ASN A 305 7.54 -18.92 17.01
N GLU A 306 8.74 -18.57 17.49
CA GLU A 306 9.35 -19.20 18.67
C GLU A 306 9.55 -18.23 19.83
N LEU A 307 10.31 -17.14 19.61
CA LEU A 307 10.78 -16.26 20.69
C LEU A 307 10.58 -14.78 20.38
N VAL A 308 10.28 -14.01 21.43
CA VAL A 308 10.34 -12.55 21.44
C VAL A 308 11.30 -12.08 22.53
N PHE A 309 12.21 -11.18 22.17
CA PHE A 309 13.08 -10.49 23.12
C PHE A 309 12.71 -9.01 23.22
N MET A 310 12.31 -8.57 24.41
CA MET A 310 12.11 -7.16 24.76
C MET A 310 13.45 -6.53 25.13
N GLY A 311 13.95 -5.67 24.27
CA GLY A 311 15.21 -4.93 24.38
C GLY A 311 15.05 -3.42 24.15
N ALA A 312 13.87 -2.87 24.43
CA ALA A 312 13.51 -1.46 24.17
C ALA A 312 13.99 -0.48 25.26
N GLY A 313 14.61 -0.99 26.33
CA GLY A 313 15.15 -0.23 27.45
C GLY A 313 14.17 -0.11 28.62
N ALA A 314 14.69 0.34 29.77
CA ALA A 314 13.96 0.40 31.05
C ALA A 314 12.66 1.22 31.03
N ILE A 315 12.51 2.14 30.07
CA ILE A 315 11.29 2.95 29.94
C ILE A 315 10.33 2.32 28.93
N HIS A 316 10.79 1.96 27.73
CA HIS A 316 9.87 1.53 26.67
C HIS A 316 9.48 0.06 26.73
N THR A 317 10.32 -0.82 27.28
CA THR A 317 9.93 -2.23 27.52
C THR A 317 8.71 -2.34 28.42
N PRO A 318 8.67 -1.74 29.64
CA PRO A 318 7.46 -1.77 30.45
C PRO A 318 6.28 -1.07 29.77
N SER A 319 6.48 0.04 29.04
CA SER A 319 5.39 0.70 28.30
C SER A 319 4.76 -0.18 27.23
N ILE A 320 5.55 -0.95 26.48
CA ILE A 320 5.03 -1.91 25.49
C ILE A 320 4.26 -3.03 26.20
N LEU A 321 4.77 -3.55 27.31
CA LEU A 321 4.12 -4.62 28.06
C LEU A 321 2.83 -4.16 28.76
N LEU A 322 2.78 -2.92 29.27
CA LEU A 322 1.57 -2.33 29.85
C LEU A 322 0.47 -2.17 28.78
N ARG A 323 0.84 -1.73 27.57
CA ARG A 323 -0.09 -1.70 26.43
C ARG A 323 -0.54 -3.11 26.05
N SER A 324 0.38 -4.07 26.04
CA SER A 324 0.07 -5.48 25.77
C SER A 324 -0.92 -6.05 26.81
N ARG A 325 -0.83 -5.64 28.08
CA ARG A 325 -1.81 -5.98 29.12
C ARG A 325 -3.20 -5.44 28.79
N HIS A 326 -3.31 -4.19 28.35
CA HIS A 326 -4.60 -3.63 27.88
C HIS A 326 -5.15 -4.36 26.65
N HIS A 327 -4.29 -5.03 25.89
CA HIS A 327 -4.64 -5.86 24.73
C HIS A 327 -4.75 -7.37 25.03
N GLY A 328 -4.85 -7.76 26.31
CA GLY A 328 -5.14 -9.12 26.73
C GLY A 328 -3.93 -10.01 27.01
N LEU A 329 -2.71 -9.45 27.12
CA LEU A 329 -1.52 -10.18 27.57
C LEU A 329 -1.34 -10.02 29.09
N PRO A 330 -1.84 -10.95 29.92
CA PRO A 330 -1.78 -10.79 31.38
C PRO A 330 -0.32 -10.76 31.86
N SER A 331 -0.03 -10.04 32.93
CA SER A 331 1.35 -9.91 33.44
C SER A 331 1.36 -9.59 34.93
N SER A 332 2.54 -9.73 35.56
CA SER A 332 2.76 -9.43 36.98
C SER A 332 2.22 -8.05 37.42
N PRO A 333 1.58 -7.93 38.60
CA PRO A 333 1.12 -6.63 39.12
C PRO A 333 2.25 -5.61 39.33
N LEU A 334 3.52 -6.04 39.41
CA LEU A 334 4.69 -5.17 39.56
C LEU A 334 5.18 -4.53 38.25
N LEU A 335 4.59 -4.87 37.09
CA LEU A 335 4.97 -4.26 35.82
C LEU A 335 4.88 -2.74 35.87
N GLY A 336 5.95 -2.08 35.43
CA GLY A 336 6.10 -0.63 35.46
C GLY A 336 6.66 -0.09 36.79
N GLN A 337 6.78 -0.90 37.84
CA GLN A 337 7.26 -0.46 39.15
C GLN A 337 8.75 -0.75 39.35
N ARG A 338 9.30 -0.28 40.48
CA ARG A 338 10.68 -0.50 40.91
C ARG A 338 11.72 0.08 39.94
N ILE A 339 11.49 1.29 39.47
CA ILE A 339 12.42 1.99 38.57
C ILE A 339 13.46 2.77 39.37
N SER A 340 14.71 2.60 38.98
CA SER A 340 15.88 3.26 39.55
C SER A 340 16.60 4.10 38.50
N GLY A 341 17.26 5.17 38.95
CA GLY A 341 18.15 6.02 38.15
C GLY A 341 19.60 5.79 38.38
N ASN A 342 19.91 4.71 39.09
CA ASN A 342 21.26 4.40 39.48
C ASN A 342 21.91 5.50 40.34
N GLY A 343 21.08 6.28 41.06
CA GLY A 343 21.54 7.42 41.84
C GLY A 343 22.36 8.45 41.04
N ASP A 344 22.08 8.60 39.74
CA ASP A 344 22.84 9.50 38.86
C ASP A 344 22.78 10.96 39.36
N MET A 345 23.95 11.57 39.51
CA MET A 345 24.09 13.00 39.82
C MET A 345 25.12 13.67 38.91
N LEU A 346 24.76 14.81 38.34
CA LEU A 346 25.63 15.64 37.51
C LEU A 346 26.01 16.94 38.25
N HIS A 347 27.30 17.13 38.44
CA HIS A 347 27.88 18.27 39.12
C HIS A 347 28.91 18.98 38.24
N PHE A 348 29.01 20.29 38.41
CA PHE A 348 30.04 21.11 37.77
C PHE A 348 30.86 21.84 38.83
N ALA A 349 32.17 21.64 38.82
CA ALA A 349 33.10 22.51 39.53
C ALA A 349 33.37 23.73 38.64
N TYR A 350 32.58 24.79 38.81
CA TYR A 350 32.50 25.91 37.87
C TYR A 350 33.54 27.01 38.17
N ASN A 351 34.16 27.53 37.11
CA ASN A 351 35.07 28.69 37.14
C ASN A 351 36.22 28.57 38.16
N CYS A 352 36.87 27.41 38.19
CA CYS A 352 38.01 27.05 39.04
C CYS A 352 39.25 27.90 38.77
N ASP A 353 40.26 27.89 39.65
CA ASP A 353 41.45 28.78 39.56
C ASP A 353 42.31 28.55 38.29
N ASN A 354 42.27 27.34 37.72
CA ASN A 354 43.03 26.93 36.53
C ASN A 354 42.11 26.41 35.41
N GLU A 355 42.65 26.34 34.19
CA GLU A 355 41.98 25.67 33.07
C GLU A 355 41.86 24.17 33.35
N LEU A 356 40.71 23.60 32.99
CA LEU A 356 40.38 22.19 33.22
C LEU A 356 40.02 21.44 31.94
N ASN A 357 39.65 22.19 30.89
CA ASN A 357 39.45 21.70 29.53
C ASN A 357 38.51 20.49 29.42
N SER A 358 37.35 20.57 30.06
CA SER A 358 36.32 19.51 30.04
C SER A 358 35.26 19.71 28.94
N ILE A 359 35.60 20.41 27.86
CA ILE A 359 34.70 20.65 26.71
C ILE A 359 35.30 19.96 25.49
N GLY A 360 34.56 19.02 24.91
CA GLY A 360 34.95 18.27 23.73
C GLY A 360 35.00 19.13 22.47
N HIS A 361 35.83 18.73 21.51
CA HIS A 361 36.01 19.41 20.23
C HIS A 361 36.64 18.45 19.21
N GLU A 362 36.27 18.54 17.93
CA GLU A 362 36.90 17.78 16.84
C GLU A 362 37.45 18.71 15.74
N PRO A 363 38.78 18.71 15.47
CA PRO A 363 39.83 17.86 16.05
C PRO A 363 40.09 18.16 17.54
N SER A 364 40.61 17.17 18.27
CA SER A 364 40.75 17.25 19.73
C SER A 364 41.57 18.45 20.20
N ASN A 365 41.07 19.09 21.26
CA ASN A 365 41.71 20.18 21.98
C ASN A 365 42.44 19.70 23.25
N GLY A 366 42.67 18.39 23.40
CA GLY A 366 43.26 17.80 24.61
C GLY A 366 42.27 17.51 25.75
N CYS A 367 40.96 17.51 25.49
CA CYS A 367 39.91 17.14 26.46
C CYS A 367 39.97 15.66 26.87
N GLY A 368 40.35 14.76 25.96
CA GLY A 368 40.23 13.31 26.19
C GLY A 368 38.84 12.77 25.88
N PRO A 369 38.64 11.44 25.85
CA PRO A 369 37.30 10.83 25.86
C PRO A 369 36.46 11.35 27.03
N THR A 370 35.13 11.24 26.96
CA THR A 370 34.23 11.80 27.98
C THR A 370 34.61 11.42 29.41
N ILE A 371 34.90 10.14 29.66
CA ILE A 371 35.41 9.65 30.94
C ILE A 371 36.84 9.16 30.76
N THR A 372 37.73 9.53 31.68
CA THR A 372 39.14 9.12 31.66
C THR A 372 39.65 8.55 32.99
N GLY A 373 39.06 8.96 34.11
CA GLY A 373 39.43 8.55 35.45
C GLY A 373 38.24 8.53 36.39
N CYS A 374 38.31 7.70 37.43
CA CYS A 374 37.27 7.61 38.44
C CYS A 374 37.86 7.39 39.84
N ILE A 375 37.12 7.85 40.84
CA ILE A 375 37.32 7.54 42.25
C ILE A 375 36.19 6.59 42.65
N ASP A 376 36.54 5.35 42.93
CA ASP A 376 35.59 4.28 43.24
C ASP A 376 35.51 4.04 44.74
N LEU A 377 34.40 4.45 45.34
CA LEU A 377 34.10 4.28 46.76
C LEU A 377 32.97 3.26 46.97
N SER A 378 32.73 2.38 45.99
CA SER A 378 31.69 1.35 46.07
C SER A 378 32.13 0.11 46.85
N GLY A 379 33.43 -0.19 46.87
CA GLY A 379 33.99 -1.38 47.50
C GLY A 379 33.89 -1.44 49.03
N SER A 380 34.17 -2.62 49.59
CA SER A 380 34.09 -2.93 51.03
C SER A 380 35.01 -2.09 51.92
N ALA A 381 36.09 -1.54 51.36
CA ALA A 381 37.00 -0.65 52.10
C ALA A 381 36.33 0.70 52.51
N HIS A 382 35.25 1.10 51.83
CA HIS A 382 34.58 2.40 52.01
C HIS A 382 33.12 2.30 52.42
N THR A 383 32.61 1.07 52.55
CA THR A 383 31.23 0.75 52.90
C THR A 383 31.26 -0.21 54.08
N SER A 384 30.79 0.26 55.24
CA SER A 384 30.92 -0.47 56.50
C SER A 384 30.07 -1.75 56.52
N ASN A 385 28.76 -1.66 56.25
CA ASN A 385 27.83 -2.81 56.29
C ASN A 385 26.84 -2.87 55.11
N ASP A 386 26.34 -1.74 54.59
CA ASP A 386 25.44 -1.71 53.43
C ASP A 386 26.24 -1.36 52.15
N PRO A 387 26.33 -2.23 51.14
CA PRO A 387 27.00 -1.91 49.88
C PRO A 387 26.36 -0.69 49.16
N ARG A 388 25.10 -0.35 49.48
CA ARG A 388 24.40 0.82 48.91
C ARG A 388 24.89 2.17 49.44
N ASP A 389 25.74 2.19 50.47
CA ASP A 389 26.43 3.40 50.94
C ASP A 389 27.56 3.84 50.01
N GLY A 390 27.92 2.98 49.06
CA GLY A 390 28.94 3.20 48.05
C GLY A 390 28.49 4.15 46.92
N PHE A 391 29.48 4.75 46.26
CA PHE A 391 29.27 5.53 45.04
C PHE A 391 30.57 5.67 44.25
N ILE A 392 30.46 5.99 42.97
CA ILE A 392 31.59 6.23 42.07
C ILE A 392 31.52 7.65 41.53
N ILE A 393 32.66 8.35 41.52
CA ILE A 393 32.81 9.67 40.90
C ILE A 393 33.67 9.54 39.65
N GLN A 394 33.19 10.04 38.53
CA GLN A 394 33.90 10.05 37.25
C GLN A 394 34.11 11.48 36.76
N ASP A 395 35.26 11.73 36.13
CA ASP A 395 35.45 12.96 35.36
C ASP A 395 34.64 12.91 34.06
N GLY A 396 34.08 14.04 33.62
CA GLY A 396 33.25 14.12 32.42
C GLY A 396 33.80 15.04 31.34
N ALA A 397 33.14 15.04 30.19
CA ALA A 397 33.26 16.09 29.18
C ALA A 397 31.87 16.53 28.70
N VAL A 398 31.74 17.82 28.40
CA VAL A 398 30.60 18.33 27.63
C VAL A 398 30.93 18.14 26.14
N PRO A 399 30.11 17.40 25.37
CA PRO A 399 30.35 17.24 23.94
C PRO A 399 30.19 18.58 23.21
N GLU A 400 30.92 18.75 22.12
CA GLU A 400 30.98 19.97 21.31
C GLU A 400 29.59 20.49 20.94
N ALA A 401 28.71 19.59 20.52
CA ALA A 401 27.34 19.91 20.11
C ALA A 401 26.45 20.44 21.26
N LEU A 402 26.82 20.25 22.52
CA LEU A 402 26.06 20.76 23.69
C LEU A 402 26.78 21.91 24.41
N ALA A 403 28.00 22.27 24.00
CA ALA A 403 28.81 23.28 24.69
C ALA A 403 28.10 24.64 24.86
N PRO A 404 27.41 25.22 23.85
CA PRO A 404 26.68 26.48 24.02
C PRO A 404 25.50 26.39 25.00
N LEU A 405 24.81 25.24 25.04
CA LEU A 405 23.67 25.01 25.96
C LEU A 405 24.16 24.93 27.41
N ILE A 406 25.23 24.16 27.65
CA ILE A 406 25.83 24.03 28.98
C ILE A 406 26.45 25.34 29.44
N GLN A 407 27.12 26.10 28.55
CA GLN A 407 27.58 27.45 28.88
C GLN A 407 26.42 28.31 29.41
N THR A 408 25.31 28.35 28.68
CA THR A 408 24.12 29.11 29.08
C THR A 408 23.61 28.66 30.46
N LEU A 409 23.54 27.35 30.71
CA LEU A 409 23.14 26.80 32.00
C LEU A 409 24.06 27.26 33.14
N LEU A 410 25.38 27.14 32.95
CA LEU A 410 26.38 27.48 33.97
C LEU A 410 26.43 28.98 34.28
N GLU A 411 26.30 29.82 33.25
CA GLU A 411 26.40 31.28 33.39
C GLU A 411 25.15 31.91 34.02
N THR A 412 23.97 31.30 33.81
CA THR A 412 22.69 31.75 34.39
C THR A 412 22.51 31.32 35.85
N HIS A 413 23.06 30.17 36.26
CA HIS A 413 22.99 29.69 37.65
C HIS A 413 24.01 30.37 38.59
N ALA A 414 24.96 31.12 38.05
CA ALA A 414 25.96 31.83 38.84
C ALA A 414 25.49 33.25 39.23
N SER A 415 25.34 33.54 40.53
CA SER A 415 24.87 34.84 41.05
C SER A 415 25.76 36.03 40.60
N PHE A 416 25.13 37.20 40.40
CA PHE A 416 25.82 38.49 40.22
C PHE A 416 26.06 39.15 41.59
N GLY A 417 27.31 39.44 41.91
CA GLY A 417 27.69 40.28 43.04
C GLY A 417 28.73 41.31 42.60
N ILE A 418 28.80 42.45 43.29
CA ILE A 418 29.86 43.45 43.06
C ILE A 418 31.18 42.85 43.55
N PRO A 419 32.19 42.62 42.69
CA PRO A 419 33.43 41.97 43.09
C PRO A 419 34.22 42.88 44.03
N LYS A 420 34.63 42.36 45.20
CA LYS A 420 35.38 43.08 46.23
C LYS A 420 36.83 42.59 46.37
N THR A 421 37.19 41.46 45.76
CA THR A 421 38.55 40.88 45.80
C THR A 421 39.14 40.62 44.41
N TYR A 422 40.47 40.55 44.29
CA TYR A 422 41.17 40.24 43.02
C TYR A 422 40.71 38.92 42.39
N ARG A 423 40.45 37.90 43.22
CA ARG A 423 39.93 36.60 42.78
C ARG A 423 38.53 36.71 42.18
N GLU A 424 37.66 37.55 42.74
CA GLU A 424 36.32 37.81 42.20
C GLU A 424 36.37 38.61 40.89
N ILE A 425 37.27 39.59 40.78
CA ILE A 425 37.49 40.34 39.52
C ILE A 425 37.92 39.38 38.40
N ARG A 426 38.91 38.51 38.65
CA ARG A 426 39.35 37.50 37.67
C ARG A 426 38.23 36.54 37.26
N ARG A 427 37.32 36.19 38.17
CA ARG A 427 36.16 35.34 37.89
C ARG A 427 35.11 36.06 37.05
N THR A 428 34.83 37.33 37.32
CA THR A 428 33.90 38.16 36.53
C THR A 428 34.44 38.39 35.11
N LEU A 429 35.74 38.66 34.96
CA LEU A 429 36.39 38.78 33.64
C LEU A 429 36.34 37.45 32.85
N ALA A 430 36.56 36.31 33.49
CA ALA A 430 36.47 35.00 32.84
C ALA A 430 35.04 34.66 32.36
N ARG A 431 34.02 35.12 33.10
CA ARG A 431 32.61 35.02 32.69
C ARG A 431 32.30 35.89 31.48
N LEU A 432 32.65 37.18 31.54
CA LEU A 432 32.49 38.12 30.42
C LEU A 432 33.19 37.60 29.16
N LYS A 433 34.40 37.05 29.30
CA LYS A 433 35.15 36.48 28.19
C LYS A 433 34.45 35.26 27.56
N SER A 434 33.84 34.40 28.36
CA SER A 434 33.08 33.25 27.83
C SER A 434 31.82 33.72 27.12
N TRP A 435 31.12 34.70 27.66
CA TRP A 435 29.92 35.29 27.03
C TRP A 435 30.20 35.91 25.65
N VAL A 436 31.36 36.56 25.50
CA VAL A 436 31.76 37.24 24.25
C VAL A 436 32.43 36.31 23.24
N VAL A 437 33.30 35.39 23.70
CA VAL A 437 34.17 34.58 22.83
C VAL A 437 33.68 33.12 22.72
N GLY A 438 32.70 32.71 23.52
CA GLY A 438 32.12 31.36 23.52
C GLY A 438 32.81 30.39 24.50
N PRO A 439 32.39 29.10 24.50
CA PRO A 439 32.74 28.13 25.55
C PRO A 439 34.20 27.67 25.49
N TYR A 440 34.88 27.89 24.37
CA TYR A 440 36.29 27.52 24.13
C TYR A 440 37.27 28.65 24.46
N ALA A 441 36.80 29.77 24.99
CA ALA A 441 37.67 30.89 25.32
C ALA A 441 38.75 30.48 26.33
N ARG A 442 40.03 30.63 25.95
CA ARG A 442 41.17 30.39 26.85
C ARG A 442 41.02 31.21 28.14
N ASN A 443 41.17 30.59 29.30
CA ASN A 443 40.90 31.14 30.64
C ASN A 443 39.47 31.66 30.86
N GLY A 444 38.51 31.30 30.01
CA GLY A 444 37.09 31.54 30.21
C GLY A 444 36.52 30.69 31.35
N SER A 445 35.40 31.11 31.95
CA SER A 445 34.73 30.40 33.03
C SER A 445 34.33 28.97 32.64
N VAL A 446 33.89 28.74 31.40
CA VAL A 446 33.50 27.40 30.91
C VAL A 446 34.73 26.49 30.73
N ASN A 447 35.83 27.01 30.16
CA ASN A 447 37.07 26.24 30.00
C ASN A 447 37.75 25.92 31.36
N ARG A 448 37.47 26.72 32.39
CA ARG A 448 37.86 26.54 33.79
C ARG A 448 36.83 25.72 34.60
N THR A 449 36.01 24.91 33.95
CA THR A 449 34.99 24.08 34.60
C THR A 449 35.29 22.59 34.46
N MET A 450 35.14 21.84 35.56
CA MET A 450 35.19 20.38 35.56
C MET A 450 33.77 19.80 35.54
N VAL A 451 33.55 18.75 34.74
CA VAL A 451 32.33 17.95 34.81
C VAL A 451 32.59 16.75 35.73
N LEU A 452 31.68 16.51 36.68
CA LEU A 452 31.74 15.39 37.62
C LEU A 452 30.43 14.62 37.56
N LEU A 453 30.50 13.34 37.22
CA LEU A 453 29.35 12.42 37.20
C LEU A 453 29.47 11.48 38.38
N THR A 454 28.37 11.30 39.11
CA THR A 454 28.31 10.35 40.23
C THR A 454 27.23 9.31 39.97
N MET A 455 27.54 8.05 40.22
CA MET A 455 26.57 6.96 40.29
C MET A 455 26.53 6.45 41.73
N SER A 456 25.33 6.23 42.24
CA SER A 456 25.08 5.83 43.62
C SER A 456 23.81 4.97 43.67
N HIS A 457 23.10 4.98 44.79
CA HIS A 457 21.90 4.18 44.98
C HIS A 457 20.70 5.08 45.24
N ASP A 458 19.52 4.65 44.80
CA ASP A 458 18.22 5.23 45.16
C ASP A 458 17.30 4.10 45.65
N GLU A 459 16.16 4.47 46.23
CA GLU A 459 15.22 3.51 46.81
C GLU A 459 14.29 2.87 45.75
N ASP A 460 14.63 2.93 44.47
CA ASP A 460 13.89 2.32 43.34
C ASP A 460 12.38 2.61 43.25
N HIS A 461 11.85 3.65 43.90
CA HIS A 461 10.42 3.98 43.91
C HIS A 461 9.86 4.59 42.61
N GLY A 462 10.57 4.53 41.50
CA GLY A 462 10.08 5.01 40.21
C GLY A 462 8.99 4.10 39.63
N ILE A 463 8.02 4.71 38.94
CA ILE A 463 6.92 4.02 38.28
C ILE A 463 6.75 4.56 36.85
N VAL A 464 6.60 3.65 35.90
CA VAL A 464 6.13 3.90 34.53
C VAL A 464 4.65 3.52 34.46
N THR A 465 3.82 4.47 34.03
CA THR A 465 2.39 4.28 33.75
C THR A 465 2.06 4.71 32.33
N LEU A 466 0.83 4.42 31.91
CA LEU A 466 0.26 4.92 30.66
C LEU A 466 -0.88 5.89 30.96
N GLU A 467 -0.83 7.07 30.36
CA GLU A 467 -1.93 8.05 30.35
C GLU A 467 -2.25 8.36 28.89
N ASP A 468 -3.50 8.13 28.45
CA ASP A 468 -3.91 8.28 27.04
C ASP A 468 -2.97 7.58 26.02
N ASP A 469 -2.54 6.35 26.36
CA ASP A 469 -1.56 5.55 25.60
C ASP A 469 -0.13 6.16 25.50
N GLN A 470 0.14 7.25 26.22
CA GLN A 470 1.48 7.84 26.33
C GLN A 470 2.20 7.35 27.59
N THR A 471 3.53 7.18 27.47
CA THR A 471 4.39 6.80 28.59
C THR A 471 4.56 7.97 29.56
N PHE A 472 4.20 7.74 30.82
CA PHE A 472 4.42 8.66 31.92
C PHE A 472 5.39 8.05 32.93
N VAL A 473 6.33 8.84 33.43
CA VAL A 473 7.32 8.42 34.43
C VAL A 473 7.14 9.28 35.66
N ARG A 474 6.81 8.66 36.80
CA ARG A 474 6.80 9.31 38.11
C ARG A 474 7.94 8.76 38.93
N TRP A 475 8.79 9.66 39.42
CA TRP A 475 9.97 9.24 40.14
C TRP A 475 10.60 10.38 40.94
N GLU A 476 10.64 10.21 42.26
CA GLU A 476 11.14 11.23 43.19
C GLU A 476 12.68 11.45 43.09
N GLY A 477 13.37 10.56 42.37
CA GLY A 477 14.82 10.55 42.20
C GLY A 477 15.59 10.26 43.50
N PRO A 478 16.91 10.45 43.53
CA PRO A 478 17.68 10.32 44.77
C PRO A 478 17.23 11.37 45.80
N SER A 479 16.94 10.93 47.02
CA SER A 479 16.55 11.82 48.12
C SER A 479 17.64 12.85 48.40
N SER A 480 17.31 14.13 48.24
CA SER A 480 18.21 15.25 48.54
C SER A 480 18.43 15.49 50.04
N ALA A 481 17.67 14.81 50.90
CA ALA A 481 17.69 14.97 52.36
C ALA A 481 18.40 13.82 53.10
N GLY A 482 18.87 12.78 52.39
CA GLY A 482 19.52 11.62 52.98
C GLY A 482 21.01 11.81 53.35
N PHE A 483 21.51 10.99 54.26
CA PHE A 483 22.92 10.93 54.66
C PHE A 483 23.86 10.70 53.46
N ARG A 484 23.50 9.79 52.55
CA ARG A 484 24.28 9.46 51.33
C ARG A 484 24.42 10.66 50.39
N ALA A 485 23.32 11.34 50.06
CA ALA A 485 23.34 12.54 49.23
C ALA A 485 24.14 13.68 49.87
N SER A 486 24.08 13.82 51.20
CA SER A 486 24.88 14.80 51.95
C SER A 486 26.38 14.47 51.90
N ARG A 487 26.76 13.19 52.02
CA ARG A 487 28.16 12.73 51.88
C ARG A 487 28.71 13.04 50.49
N ILE A 488 27.96 12.71 49.43
CA ILE A 488 28.34 13.02 48.04
C ILE A 488 28.48 14.53 47.85
N LYS A 489 27.48 15.31 48.26
CA LYS A 489 27.48 16.78 48.14
C LYS A 489 28.66 17.42 48.87
N ASN A 490 28.96 16.98 50.10
CA ASN A 490 30.09 17.48 50.88
C ASN A 490 31.43 17.17 50.22
N LEU A 491 31.58 15.95 49.68
CA LEU A 491 32.78 15.57 48.93
C LEU A 491 32.94 16.40 47.65
N MET A 492 31.87 16.59 46.88
CA MET A 492 31.86 17.44 45.67
C MET A 492 32.17 18.90 46.00
N GLN A 493 31.63 19.44 47.10
CA GLN A 493 31.96 20.78 47.58
C GLN A 493 33.44 20.90 47.96
N ASN A 494 33.99 19.91 48.67
CA ASN A 494 35.41 19.90 49.05
C ASN A 494 36.31 19.85 47.81
N MET A 495 36.03 18.96 46.86
CA MET A 495 36.76 18.90 45.58
C MET A 495 36.70 20.24 44.83
N THR A 496 35.51 20.87 44.78
CA THR A 496 35.31 22.13 44.06
C THR A 496 36.02 23.30 44.73
N ARG A 497 36.00 23.38 46.06
CA ARG A 497 36.75 24.37 46.86
C ARG A 497 38.27 24.21 46.68
N ASN A 498 38.76 22.97 46.66
CA ASN A 498 40.18 22.66 46.40
C ASN A 498 40.65 23.11 45.01
N LEU A 499 39.74 23.22 44.05
CA LEU A 499 39.99 23.75 42.72
C LEU A 499 39.74 25.27 42.63
N GLY A 500 39.28 25.92 43.70
CA GLY A 500 38.93 27.33 43.72
C GLY A 500 37.70 27.66 42.87
N GLY A 501 36.79 26.71 42.66
CA GLY A 501 35.54 26.90 41.91
C GLY A 501 34.29 27.04 42.79
N SER A 502 33.13 27.16 42.14
CA SER A 502 31.80 27.10 42.76
C SER A 502 31.08 25.83 42.30
N LEU A 503 30.45 25.11 43.22
CA LEU A 503 29.70 23.90 42.86
C LEU A 503 28.35 24.29 42.26
N ILE A 504 28.08 23.83 41.04
CA ILE A 504 26.76 23.90 40.40
C ILE A 504 26.20 22.47 40.34
N ILE A 505 24.95 22.31 40.79
CA ILE A 505 24.21 21.05 40.73
C ILE A 505 23.24 21.15 39.56
N SER A 506 23.32 20.21 38.62
CA SER A 506 22.42 20.14 37.46
C SER A 506 20.99 19.76 37.87
N PRO A 507 19.96 20.06 37.04
CA PRO A 507 18.65 19.42 37.17
C PRO A 507 18.75 17.90 37.27
N LYS A 508 17.83 17.27 38.02
CA LYS A 508 17.76 15.81 38.20
C LYS A 508 17.47 15.14 36.85
N ILE A 509 18.49 14.49 36.30
CA ILE A 509 18.42 13.73 35.06
C ILE A 509 19.21 12.44 35.21
N THR A 510 18.68 11.33 34.72
CA THR A 510 19.40 10.05 34.63
C THR A 510 19.69 9.70 33.17
N VAL A 511 20.82 9.02 32.98
CA VAL A 511 21.18 8.33 31.73
C VAL A 511 21.24 6.82 31.92
N HIS A 512 20.98 6.36 33.15
CA HIS A 512 21.00 4.96 33.56
C HIS A 512 19.66 4.51 34.18
N PRO A 513 18.50 4.71 33.51
CA PRO A 513 17.24 4.16 33.98
C PRO A 513 17.31 2.62 33.98
N MET A 514 16.84 2.00 35.06
CA MET A 514 16.79 0.55 35.27
C MET A 514 15.48 0.18 35.97
N GLY A 515 15.06 -1.08 35.83
CA GLY A 515 13.82 -1.56 36.43
C GLY A 515 12.56 -1.31 35.59
N GLY A 516 11.38 -1.59 36.14
CA GLY A 516 10.10 -1.58 35.42
C GLY A 516 9.64 -2.95 34.92
N ALA A 517 10.57 -3.88 34.64
CA ALA A 517 10.27 -5.30 34.38
C ALA A 517 11.23 -6.20 35.19
N VAL A 518 11.39 -5.88 36.47
CA VAL A 518 12.42 -6.43 37.36
C VAL A 518 12.38 -7.96 37.46
N MET A 519 13.55 -8.60 37.58
CA MET A 519 13.63 -10.01 37.96
C MET A 519 13.01 -10.25 39.33
N SER A 520 12.32 -11.38 39.47
CA SER A 520 11.73 -11.78 40.74
C SER A 520 12.75 -12.34 41.72
N ALA A 521 12.72 -11.84 42.95
CA ALA A 521 13.55 -12.32 44.04
C ALA A 521 13.10 -13.70 44.57
N ASP A 522 11.81 -14.02 44.46
CA ASP A 522 11.19 -15.23 45.02
C ASP A 522 10.70 -16.23 43.96
N GLY A 523 10.89 -15.93 42.67
CA GLY A 523 10.44 -16.77 41.56
C GLY A 523 8.95 -16.64 41.23
N THR A 524 8.24 -15.66 41.80
CA THR A 524 6.83 -15.37 41.53
C THR A 524 6.62 -13.98 40.94
N GLY A 525 5.47 -13.78 40.31
CA GLY A 525 5.04 -12.49 39.81
C GLY A 525 4.68 -11.46 40.88
N LEU A 526 4.61 -11.85 42.16
CA LEU A 526 4.53 -10.92 43.29
C LEU A 526 5.91 -10.41 43.72
N GLY A 527 6.97 -11.18 43.48
CA GLY A 527 8.36 -10.79 43.75
C GLY A 527 9.05 -10.06 42.60
N GLY A 528 8.52 -10.11 41.39
CA GLY A 528 9.01 -9.39 40.21
C GLY A 528 8.14 -9.58 38.97
N VAL A 529 8.63 -9.13 37.81
CA VAL A 529 7.91 -9.15 36.53
C VAL A 529 8.37 -10.28 35.62
N VAL A 530 9.64 -10.65 35.74
CA VAL A 530 10.24 -11.76 34.99
C VAL A 530 10.89 -12.79 35.93
N ASP A 531 10.98 -14.04 35.50
CA ASP A 531 11.67 -15.10 36.23
C ASP A 531 13.20 -14.89 36.21
N HIS A 532 13.97 -15.80 36.83
CA HIS A 532 15.43 -15.72 36.87
C HIS A 532 16.10 -15.86 35.49
N ARG A 533 15.39 -16.32 34.46
CA ARG A 533 15.85 -16.42 33.06
C ARG A 533 15.46 -15.18 32.27
N CYS A 534 14.73 -14.26 32.90
CA CYS A 534 14.10 -13.09 32.34
C CYS A 534 12.87 -13.38 31.47
N GLU A 535 12.20 -14.52 31.65
CA GLU A 535 10.92 -14.85 31.00
C GLU A 535 9.74 -14.16 31.72
N LEU A 536 8.82 -13.56 30.97
CA LEU A 536 7.73 -12.73 31.52
C LEU A 536 6.70 -13.57 32.29
N PHE A 537 6.36 -13.19 33.52
CA PHE A 537 5.27 -13.82 34.27
C PHE A 537 3.88 -13.47 33.69
N THR A 538 2.94 -14.42 33.74
CA THR A 538 1.55 -14.24 33.30
C THR A 538 0.69 -13.52 34.34
N GLY A 539 1.09 -13.50 35.61
CA GLY A 539 0.28 -12.98 36.71
C GLY A 539 1.07 -12.96 38.02
N PRO A 540 0.42 -13.12 39.20
CA PRO A 540 1.11 -13.10 40.50
C PRO A 540 1.85 -14.41 40.84
N GLY A 541 1.54 -15.52 40.16
CA GLY A 541 2.16 -16.84 40.39
C GLY A 541 3.53 -17.01 39.72
N ASN A 542 3.96 -18.26 39.54
CA ASN A 542 5.24 -18.61 38.89
C ASN A 542 5.12 -18.95 37.40
N GLU A 543 3.90 -18.87 36.83
CA GLU A 543 3.66 -19.18 35.42
C GLU A 543 4.20 -18.08 34.49
N THR A 544 4.85 -18.49 33.41
CA THR A 544 5.48 -17.58 32.45
C THR A 544 4.87 -17.69 31.05
N HIS A 545 4.97 -16.58 30.31
CA HIS A 545 4.73 -16.49 28.88
C HIS A 545 5.86 -17.16 28.12
N LYS A 546 5.70 -18.46 27.85
CA LYS A 546 6.69 -19.27 27.12
C LYS A 546 7.13 -18.58 25.82
N GLY A 547 8.42 -18.24 25.76
CA GLY A 547 9.01 -17.60 24.59
C GLY A 547 9.10 -16.08 24.64
N LEU A 548 8.62 -15.41 25.70
CA LEU A 548 8.67 -13.95 25.82
C LEU A 548 9.64 -13.52 26.92
N TYR A 549 10.78 -12.95 26.54
CA TYR A 549 11.88 -12.60 27.43
C TYR A 549 12.16 -11.10 27.43
N CYS A 550 12.55 -10.54 28.58
CA CYS A 550 13.11 -9.19 28.68
C CYS A 550 14.62 -9.27 28.86
N VAL A 551 15.41 -8.52 28.10
CA VAL A 551 16.89 -8.67 28.10
C VAL A 551 17.64 -7.34 28.25
N ASP A 552 16.93 -6.26 28.59
CA ASP A 552 17.52 -4.93 28.77
C ASP A 552 17.56 -4.49 30.23
N ALA A 553 17.87 -3.21 30.47
CA ALA A 553 17.95 -2.60 31.79
C ALA A 553 16.66 -2.74 32.64
N SER A 554 15.52 -3.03 32.03
CA SER A 554 14.24 -3.18 32.74
C SER A 554 14.23 -4.34 33.73
N VAL A 555 15.06 -5.37 33.52
CA VAL A 555 15.10 -6.57 34.37
C VAL A 555 15.97 -6.42 35.61
N VAL A 556 16.78 -5.36 35.67
CA VAL A 556 17.67 -5.11 36.81
C VAL A 556 16.82 -4.69 38.02
N PRO A 557 16.85 -5.43 39.14
CA PRO A 557 15.90 -5.26 40.23
C PRO A 557 16.20 -4.11 41.18
N THR A 558 17.40 -3.50 41.10
CA THR A 558 17.82 -2.43 42.01
C THR A 558 18.97 -1.61 41.42
N SER A 559 19.31 -0.49 42.04
CA SER A 559 20.44 0.36 41.64
C SER A 559 21.78 -0.39 41.74
N LEU A 560 22.65 -0.22 40.73
CA LEU A 560 23.94 -0.89 40.66
C LEU A 560 25.09 -0.08 41.26
N GLY A 561 24.93 1.25 41.40
CA GLY A 561 25.99 2.15 41.86
C GLY A 561 27.13 2.33 40.85
N THR A 562 26.99 1.80 39.63
CA THR A 562 28.00 1.83 38.56
C THR A 562 27.35 1.84 37.18
N ASN A 563 28.10 2.12 36.11
CA ASN A 563 27.54 2.14 34.76
C ASN A 563 26.96 0.76 34.37
N PRO A 564 25.68 0.68 33.94
CA PRO A 564 24.96 -0.58 33.88
C PRO A 564 25.27 -1.44 32.65
N CYS A 565 26.03 -0.94 31.67
CA CYS A 565 26.13 -1.60 30.36
C CYS A 565 26.73 -3.01 30.43
N ALA A 566 27.69 -3.23 31.32
CA ALA A 566 28.30 -4.55 31.51
C ALA A 566 27.27 -5.55 32.08
N THR A 567 26.49 -5.14 33.09
CA THR A 567 25.49 -5.99 33.74
C THR A 567 24.37 -6.34 32.78
N ILE A 568 23.89 -5.38 32.00
CA ILE A 568 22.84 -5.61 30.99
C ILE A 568 23.33 -6.63 29.95
N ALA A 569 24.55 -6.47 29.43
CA ALA A 569 25.11 -7.41 28.46
C ALA A 569 25.33 -8.81 29.07
N ALA A 570 25.81 -8.89 30.31
CA ALA A 570 26.02 -10.16 31.00
C ALA A 570 24.70 -10.91 31.27
N LEU A 571 23.65 -10.20 31.69
CA LEU A 571 22.32 -10.79 31.89
C LEU A 571 21.73 -11.31 30.57
N ALA A 572 21.86 -10.54 29.49
CA ALA A 572 21.41 -10.98 28.17
C ALA A 572 22.18 -12.21 27.65
N GLU A 573 23.50 -12.26 27.86
CA GLU A 573 24.32 -13.43 27.53
C GLU A 573 23.86 -14.66 28.33
N ARG A 574 23.61 -14.48 29.63
CA ARG A 574 23.09 -15.55 30.50
C ARG A 574 21.72 -16.05 30.05
N THR A 575 20.80 -15.16 29.72
CA THR A 575 19.48 -15.55 29.20
C THR A 575 19.61 -16.36 27.92
N CYS A 576 20.42 -15.92 26.96
CA CYS A 576 20.62 -16.64 25.69
C CYS A 576 21.26 -18.03 25.91
N ASP A 577 22.22 -18.13 26.83
CA ASP A 577 22.89 -19.39 27.19
C ASP A 577 21.92 -20.41 27.82
N LEU A 578 21.05 -19.94 28.72
CA LEU A 578 20.02 -20.77 29.35
C LEU A 578 18.99 -21.25 28.33
N ILE A 579 18.54 -20.37 27.42
CA ILE A 579 17.62 -20.73 26.34
C ILE A 579 18.27 -21.73 25.39
N ALA A 580 19.53 -21.52 25.01
CA ALA A 580 20.24 -22.44 24.13
C ALA A 580 20.39 -23.82 24.76
N THR A 581 20.70 -23.87 26.06
CA THR A 581 20.77 -25.14 26.82
C THR A 581 19.41 -25.82 26.89
N GLU A 582 18.35 -25.10 27.23
CA GLU A 582 16.97 -25.62 27.34
C GLU A 582 16.45 -26.17 26.01
N ARG A 583 16.78 -25.51 24.89
CA ARG A 583 16.32 -25.88 23.55
C ARG A 583 17.30 -26.75 22.77
N GLY A 584 18.45 -27.11 23.35
CA GLY A 584 19.50 -27.87 22.67
C GLY A 584 20.11 -27.15 21.46
N TRP A 585 20.12 -25.82 21.46
CA TRP A 585 20.71 -25.03 20.38
C TRP A 585 22.23 -24.99 20.50
N GLN A 586 22.91 -25.21 19.36
CA GLN A 586 24.36 -25.04 19.27
C GLN A 586 24.65 -23.64 18.75
N ILE A 587 25.27 -22.81 19.59
CA ILE A 587 25.70 -21.46 19.19
C ILE A 587 27.05 -21.60 18.49
N ASP A 588 27.11 -21.23 17.21
CA ASP A 588 28.37 -21.17 16.48
C ASP A 588 29.26 -20.07 17.07
N GLU A 589 30.39 -20.43 17.68
CA GLU A 589 31.36 -19.50 18.27
C GLU A 589 32.53 -19.15 17.31
N THR A 590 32.45 -19.57 16.05
CA THR A 590 33.50 -19.27 15.06
C THR A 590 33.66 -17.76 14.84
N SER A 591 34.90 -17.31 14.67
CA SER A 591 35.18 -15.90 14.37
C SER A 591 34.69 -15.55 12.96
N ASN A 592 34.14 -14.35 12.79
CA ASN A 592 33.79 -13.83 11.45
C ASN A 592 35.04 -13.48 10.61
N GLY A 593 36.24 -13.48 11.19
CA GLY A 593 37.45 -13.03 10.51
C GLY A 593 37.41 -11.53 10.19
N LYS A 594 37.79 -11.14 8.97
CA LYS A 594 37.67 -9.75 8.50
C LYS A 594 36.26 -9.56 7.93
N LEU A 595 35.44 -8.77 8.61
CA LEU A 595 34.12 -8.39 8.10
C LEU A 595 34.25 -7.17 7.19
N ASP A 596 33.90 -7.33 5.92
CA ASP A 596 33.77 -6.21 4.98
C ASP A 596 32.33 -5.71 5.00
N LEU A 597 32.10 -4.61 5.74
CA LEU A 597 30.77 -4.00 5.81
C LEU A 597 30.31 -3.46 4.44
N PHE A 598 31.24 -3.10 3.55
CA PHE A 598 30.96 -2.54 2.23
C PHE A 598 30.72 -3.60 1.14
N GLY A 599 30.94 -4.88 1.46
CA GLY A 599 30.63 -6.01 0.59
C GLY A 599 29.20 -6.52 0.78
N ASP A 600 28.81 -7.52 -0.02
CA ASP A 600 27.57 -8.25 0.19
C ASP A 600 27.65 -9.10 1.48
N PRO A 601 26.54 -9.24 2.24
CA PRO A 601 26.54 -10.03 3.47
C PRO A 601 26.93 -11.49 3.19
N PRO A 602 27.89 -12.07 3.95
CA PRO A 602 28.54 -13.33 3.59
C PRO A 602 27.64 -14.58 3.61
N LEU A 603 26.49 -14.54 4.31
CA LEU A 603 25.58 -15.70 4.47
C LEU A 603 24.15 -15.46 3.93
N GLY A 604 23.91 -14.35 3.24
CA GLY A 604 22.63 -14.16 2.54
C GLY A 604 22.54 -15.09 1.34
N ASN A 605 21.51 -15.96 1.29
CA ASN A 605 21.25 -16.85 0.15
C ASN A 605 21.44 -16.09 -1.18
N PRO A 606 22.47 -16.41 -2.01
CA PRO A 606 22.82 -15.62 -3.20
C PRO A 606 21.68 -15.54 -4.21
N LYS A 607 20.72 -16.46 -4.14
CA LYS A 607 19.50 -16.48 -4.97
C LYS A 607 18.47 -15.42 -4.57
N GLN A 608 18.49 -14.93 -3.32
CA GLN A 608 17.63 -13.83 -2.85
C GLN A 608 18.28 -12.46 -3.12
N SER A 609 19.59 -12.29 -2.85
CA SER A 609 20.28 -11.02 -3.16
C SER A 609 20.33 -10.74 -4.67
N ARG A 610 20.45 -11.77 -5.52
CA ARG A 610 20.40 -11.61 -6.99
C ARG A 610 19.01 -11.30 -7.55
N ARG A 611 17.91 -11.60 -6.83
CA ARG A 611 16.56 -11.14 -7.25
C ARG A 611 16.35 -9.66 -6.94
N ASP A 612 16.95 -9.15 -5.87
CA ASP A 612 16.88 -7.72 -5.50
C ASP A 612 17.88 -6.84 -6.27
N GLN A 613 18.98 -7.41 -6.79
CA GLN A 613 20.00 -6.70 -7.58
C GLN A 613 19.66 -6.54 -9.08
N HIS A 614 18.52 -7.05 -9.57
CA HIS A 614 18.09 -6.90 -10.98
C HIS A 614 16.82 -6.09 -11.19
N THR A 615 16.31 -5.42 -10.16
CA THR A 615 15.28 -4.41 -10.33
C THR A 615 15.92 -3.03 -10.39
N GLN A 616 15.80 -2.35 -11.53
CA GLN A 616 16.04 -0.91 -11.57
C GLN A 616 15.29 -0.23 -10.41
N PRO A 617 15.90 0.76 -9.74
CA PRO A 617 15.23 1.47 -8.65
C PRO A 617 13.87 2.01 -9.14
N PRO A 618 12.80 1.91 -8.32
CA PRO A 618 11.48 2.35 -8.74
C PRO A 618 11.52 3.84 -9.07
N VAL A 619 10.85 4.20 -10.16
CA VAL A 619 10.81 5.56 -10.70
C VAL A 619 10.00 6.47 -9.80
N VAL A 620 8.96 5.94 -9.13
CA VAL A 620 8.09 6.69 -8.22
C VAL A 620 7.73 5.85 -7.01
N ARG A 621 7.64 6.49 -5.83
CA ARG A 621 7.02 5.91 -4.63
C ARG A 621 6.01 6.88 -4.02
N PHE A 622 4.86 6.38 -3.59
CA PHE A 622 3.84 7.15 -2.88
C PHE A 622 2.98 6.26 -1.98
N ASP A 623 2.26 6.88 -1.07
CA ASP A 623 1.32 6.25 -0.14
C ASP A 623 -0.13 6.59 -0.55
N GLU A 624 -1.00 5.58 -0.67
CA GLU A 624 -2.41 5.72 -1.04
C GLU A 624 -3.30 5.17 0.09
N ILE A 625 -4.25 5.98 0.57
CA ILE A 625 -5.14 5.62 1.68
C ILE A 625 -6.59 5.74 1.23
N MET A 626 -7.27 4.61 1.13
CA MET A 626 -8.69 4.53 0.73
C MET A 626 -9.57 4.06 1.87
N GLN A 627 -10.78 4.59 1.91
CA GLN A 627 -11.77 4.28 2.94
C GLN A 627 -13.14 4.11 2.33
N GLY A 628 -13.93 3.19 2.87
CA GLY A 628 -15.29 2.96 2.39
C GLY A 628 -15.97 1.85 3.17
N PHE A 629 -16.82 1.10 2.49
CA PHE A 629 -17.64 0.06 3.10
C PHE A 629 -17.62 -1.20 2.24
N VAL A 630 -17.46 -2.34 2.90
CA VAL A 630 -17.39 -3.66 2.26
C VAL A 630 -18.38 -4.59 2.94
N HIS A 631 -19.28 -5.17 2.14
CA HIS A 631 -20.21 -6.21 2.58
C HIS A 631 -19.50 -7.55 2.57
N ILE A 632 -19.65 -8.33 3.65
CA ILE A 632 -19.13 -9.69 3.74
C ILE A 632 -20.31 -10.64 3.51
N GLY A 633 -20.29 -11.32 2.37
CA GLY A 633 -21.36 -12.15 1.84
C GLY A 633 -21.25 -12.31 0.32
N SER A 634 -21.69 -13.45 -0.20
CA SER A 634 -21.67 -13.76 -1.64
C SER A 634 -22.99 -13.44 -2.36
N ASP A 635 -24.02 -13.07 -1.61
CA ASP A 635 -25.39 -12.86 -2.05
C ASP A 635 -25.59 -11.58 -2.88
N ILE A 636 -24.81 -10.53 -2.59
CA ILE A 636 -24.88 -9.25 -3.30
C ILE A 636 -23.81 -9.17 -4.40
N THR A 637 -24.24 -9.05 -5.65
CA THR A 637 -23.36 -8.94 -6.82
C THR A 637 -23.09 -7.51 -7.26
N ASN A 638 -24.02 -6.58 -7.02
CA ASN A 638 -23.86 -5.17 -7.36
C ASN A 638 -23.09 -4.40 -6.27
N PHE A 639 -22.05 -3.64 -6.67
CA PHE A 639 -21.16 -2.94 -5.76
C PHE A 639 -21.83 -1.80 -4.99
N GLU A 640 -22.73 -1.04 -5.62
CA GLU A 640 -23.44 0.07 -5.00
C GLU A 640 -24.42 -0.41 -3.92
N THR A 641 -25.14 -1.50 -4.18
CA THR A 641 -25.99 -2.18 -3.19
C THR A 641 -25.13 -2.72 -2.04
N ALA A 642 -24.00 -3.38 -2.34
CA ALA A 642 -23.09 -3.90 -1.32
C ALA A 642 -22.54 -2.79 -0.41
N GLN A 643 -22.10 -1.68 -0.98
CA GLN A 643 -21.64 -0.50 -0.21
C GLN A 643 -22.77 0.05 0.69
N ARG A 644 -24.00 0.15 0.18
CA ARG A 644 -25.16 0.66 0.94
C ARG A 644 -25.49 -0.22 2.13
N VAL A 645 -25.57 -1.54 1.92
CA VAL A 645 -25.84 -2.52 3.00
C VAL A 645 -24.71 -2.50 4.03
N ALA A 646 -23.46 -2.53 3.58
CA ALA A 646 -22.28 -2.46 4.46
C ALA A 646 -22.25 -1.17 5.29
N ARG A 647 -22.65 -0.04 4.70
CA ARG A 647 -22.74 1.24 5.42
C ARG A 647 -23.81 1.22 6.51
N ILE A 648 -24.98 0.62 6.26
CA ILE A 648 -26.03 0.46 7.27
C ILE A 648 -25.55 -0.49 8.38
N ALA A 649 -24.85 -1.56 8.03
CA ALA A 649 -24.25 -2.50 8.97
C ALA A 649 -22.98 -1.98 9.66
N SER A 650 -22.53 -0.75 9.37
CA SER A 650 -21.28 -0.17 9.89
C SER A 650 -20.02 -1.00 9.57
N SER A 651 -20.06 -1.81 8.51
CA SER A 651 -18.90 -2.58 8.01
C SER A 651 -17.96 -1.67 7.22
N SER A 652 -17.22 -0.84 7.95
CA SER A 652 -16.22 0.05 7.36
C SER A 652 -14.97 -0.74 6.93
N ALA A 653 -14.33 -0.25 5.88
CA ALA A 653 -13.11 -0.80 5.36
C ALA A 653 -12.10 0.31 5.06
N ARG A 654 -10.82 0.03 5.31
CA ARG A 654 -9.70 0.92 5.06
C ARG A 654 -8.56 0.16 4.41
N LEU A 655 -8.00 0.72 3.36
CA LEU A 655 -6.86 0.19 2.62
C LEU A 655 -5.73 1.21 2.66
N ASP A 656 -4.60 0.85 3.29
CA ASP A 656 -3.42 1.70 3.40
C ASP A 656 -2.24 1.10 2.61
N LEU A 657 -1.98 1.62 1.41
CA LEU A 657 -0.95 1.13 0.50
C LEU A 657 0.28 2.05 0.47
N ARG A 658 1.45 1.44 0.35
CA ARG A 658 2.66 2.09 -0.15
C ARG A 658 3.01 1.45 -1.49
N LEU A 659 3.06 2.24 -2.55
CA LEU A 659 3.36 1.79 -3.90
C LEU A 659 4.79 2.14 -4.30
N ALA A 660 5.47 1.20 -4.94
CA ALA A 660 6.72 1.40 -5.66
C ALA A 660 6.47 1.10 -7.14
N VAL A 661 6.56 2.12 -7.98
CA VAL A 661 6.17 2.07 -9.39
C VAL A 661 7.40 1.96 -10.28
N ARG A 662 7.34 1.04 -11.23
CA ARG A 662 8.38 0.80 -12.24
C ARG A 662 7.81 0.77 -13.65
N PRO A 663 8.60 1.10 -14.69
CA PRO A 663 8.21 0.90 -16.08
C PRO A 663 7.94 -0.59 -16.35
N ASP A 664 6.96 -0.86 -17.21
CA ASP A 664 6.61 -2.19 -17.67
C ASP A 664 7.02 -2.38 -19.14
N THR A 665 7.13 -3.64 -19.56
CA THR A 665 7.54 -4.12 -20.89
C THR A 665 6.71 -3.58 -22.08
N HIS A 666 5.52 -3.03 -21.82
CA HIS A 666 4.57 -2.58 -22.84
C HIS A 666 4.32 -1.04 -22.82
N ASP A 667 5.35 -0.22 -22.56
CA ASP A 667 5.22 1.25 -22.41
C ASP A 667 4.22 1.67 -21.28
N GLY A 668 4.08 0.80 -20.28
CA GLY A 668 3.19 0.97 -19.13
C GLY A 668 3.94 1.15 -17.82
N PHE A 669 3.20 1.16 -16.72
CA PHE A 669 3.76 1.15 -15.37
C PHE A 669 3.14 0.03 -14.54
N LEU A 670 3.96 -0.61 -13.71
CA LEU A 670 3.54 -1.59 -12.73
C LEU A 670 3.93 -1.09 -11.33
N GLY A 671 2.96 -1.03 -10.43
CA GLY A 671 3.16 -0.79 -9.01
C GLY A 671 3.29 -2.11 -8.26
N ILE A 672 4.31 -2.21 -7.40
CA ILE A 672 4.36 -3.21 -6.33
C ILE A 672 3.88 -2.52 -5.07
N SER A 673 2.94 -3.12 -4.35
CA SER A 673 2.32 -2.51 -3.18
C SER A 673 2.48 -3.35 -1.92
N HIS A 674 2.71 -2.65 -0.81
CA HIS A 674 2.75 -3.23 0.54
C HIS A 674 1.88 -2.39 1.48
N GLY A 675 1.28 -3.03 2.47
CA GLY A 675 0.48 -2.32 3.46
C GLY A 675 -0.50 -3.20 4.20
N THR A 676 -1.61 -2.60 4.61
CA THR A 676 -2.64 -3.29 5.38
C THR A 676 -4.03 -2.99 4.85
N PHE A 677 -4.93 -3.93 5.07
CA PHE A 677 -6.35 -3.80 4.82
C PHE A 677 -7.12 -4.09 6.11
N SER A 678 -7.91 -3.14 6.57
CA SER A 678 -8.71 -3.26 7.79
C SER A 678 -10.18 -3.32 7.43
N CYS A 679 -10.88 -4.38 7.86
CA CYS A 679 -12.32 -4.52 7.75
C CYS A 679 -12.82 -5.38 8.90
N SER A 680 -13.49 -4.77 9.88
CA SER A 680 -13.88 -5.44 11.14
C SER A 680 -14.87 -6.59 10.93
N ALA A 681 -15.69 -6.54 9.87
CA ALA A 681 -16.59 -7.63 9.52
C ALA A 681 -15.86 -8.85 8.94
N LEU A 682 -14.61 -8.69 8.49
CA LEU A 682 -13.77 -9.79 7.97
C LEU A 682 -12.77 -10.28 9.02
N SER A 683 -12.15 -9.38 9.77
CA SER A 683 -11.16 -9.69 10.81
C SER A 683 -11.11 -8.56 11.84
N SER A 684 -10.97 -8.92 13.12
CA SER A 684 -10.83 -7.94 14.21
C SER A 684 -9.53 -7.13 14.11
N GLU A 685 -8.49 -7.71 13.50
CA GLU A 685 -7.19 -7.08 13.29
C GLU A 685 -6.95 -6.73 11.81
N PRO A 686 -6.11 -5.72 11.52
CA PRO A 686 -5.72 -5.41 10.15
C PRO A 686 -5.07 -6.61 9.45
N LEU A 687 -5.48 -6.91 8.22
CA LEU A 687 -4.85 -7.91 7.38
C LEU A 687 -3.59 -7.34 6.74
N LEU A 688 -2.51 -8.13 6.73
CA LEU A 688 -1.24 -7.77 6.11
C LEU A 688 -1.28 -8.06 4.61
N ILE A 689 -0.82 -7.12 3.77
CA ILE A 689 -0.63 -7.35 2.34
C ILE A 689 0.73 -8.01 2.13
N VAL A 690 0.73 -9.31 1.82
CA VAL A 690 1.95 -10.11 1.63
C VAL A 690 2.51 -9.88 0.23
N ASN A 691 1.65 -9.91 -0.80
CA ASN A 691 2.00 -9.58 -2.18
C ASN A 691 0.95 -8.62 -2.76
N GLY A 692 1.39 -7.46 -3.24
CA GLY A 692 0.50 -6.49 -3.86
C GLY A 692 1.02 -6.05 -5.22
N SER A 693 0.12 -5.99 -6.22
CA SER A 693 0.42 -5.42 -7.53
C SER A 693 -0.69 -4.49 -8.00
N VAL A 694 -0.30 -3.41 -8.65
CA VAL A 694 -1.20 -2.42 -9.26
C VAL A 694 -0.79 -2.19 -10.70
N GLN A 695 -1.66 -2.53 -11.65
CA GLN A 695 -1.45 -2.30 -13.07
C GLN A 695 -2.19 -1.04 -13.50
N PHE A 696 -1.48 -0.10 -14.12
CA PHE A 696 -2.04 1.19 -14.49
C PHE A 696 -2.57 1.19 -15.93
N PHE A 697 -3.84 1.58 -16.12
CA PHE A 697 -4.46 1.85 -17.42
C PHE A 697 -4.48 0.66 -18.40
N VAL A 698 -4.77 -0.55 -17.88
CA VAL A 698 -4.98 -1.76 -18.68
C VAL A 698 -6.31 -1.66 -19.42
N ALA A 699 -6.38 -2.17 -20.64
CA ALA A 699 -7.64 -2.28 -21.38
C ALA A 699 -8.62 -3.19 -20.62
N ASP A 700 -9.87 -2.75 -20.46
CA ASP A 700 -10.94 -3.65 -20.03
C ASP A 700 -11.47 -4.41 -21.25
N GLU A 701 -11.39 -5.74 -21.23
CA GLU A 701 -11.89 -6.59 -22.32
C GLU A 701 -13.42 -6.73 -22.27
N ASN A 702 -14.03 -6.52 -21.09
CA ASN A 702 -15.47 -6.67 -20.89
C ASN A 702 -16.27 -5.42 -21.28
N VAL A 703 -15.61 -4.29 -21.52
CA VAL A 703 -16.24 -3.00 -21.86
C VAL A 703 -15.68 -2.51 -23.19
N SER A 704 -16.54 -1.92 -24.03
CA SER A 704 -16.20 -1.51 -25.39
C SER A 704 -15.02 -0.53 -25.50
N ASP A 705 -14.94 0.44 -24.58
CA ASP A 705 -13.90 1.47 -24.54
C ASP A 705 -13.67 1.98 -23.12
N ALA A 706 -13.02 1.17 -22.29
CA ALA A 706 -12.58 1.58 -20.96
C ALA A 706 -11.14 1.12 -20.68
N ARG A 707 -10.52 1.81 -19.72
CA ARG A 707 -9.28 1.38 -19.09
C ARG A 707 -9.48 1.26 -17.59
N ILE A 708 -8.77 0.31 -16.98
CA ILE A 708 -8.81 0.08 -15.54
C ILE A 708 -7.45 0.28 -14.90
N LEU A 709 -7.47 0.73 -13.65
CA LEU A 709 -6.34 0.55 -12.73
C LEU A 709 -6.67 -0.67 -11.88
N ALA A 710 -5.95 -1.77 -12.09
CA ALA A 710 -6.25 -3.07 -11.49
C ALA A 710 -5.34 -3.33 -10.27
N TYR A 711 -5.95 -3.59 -9.12
CA TYR A 711 -5.31 -3.89 -7.84
C TYR A 711 -5.49 -5.38 -7.55
N ARG A 712 -4.38 -6.07 -7.29
CA ARG A 712 -4.38 -7.48 -6.88
C ARG A 712 -3.53 -7.60 -5.63
N LEU A 713 -4.18 -7.80 -4.50
CA LEU A 713 -3.54 -7.80 -3.18
C LEU A 713 -3.84 -9.13 -2.48
N ASP A 714 -2.79 -9.86 -2.12
CA ASP A 714 -2.87 -11.05 -1.29
C ASP A 714 -2.80 -10.61 0.17
N LEU A 715 -3.89 -10.85 0.89
CA LEU A 715 -4.10 -10.47 2.29
C LEU A 715 -3.88 -11.67 3.20
N MET A 716 -3.35 -11.42 4.39
CA MET A 716 -3.17 -12.46 5.42
C MET A 716 -3.64 -11.94 6.78
N THR A 717 -4.37 -12.75 7.53
CA THR A 717 -4.79 -12.45 8.91
C THR A 717 -3.69 -12.81 9.92
N THR A 718 -3.81 -12.35 11.16
CA THR A 718 -2.91 -12.74 12.27
C THR A 718 -3.04 -14.22 12.65
N ALA A 719 -4.16 -14.86 12.32
CA ALA A 719 -4.37 -16.30 12.49
C ALA A 719 -3.66 -17.12 11.40
N GLY A 720 -3.43 -16.52 10.22
CA GLY A 720 -2.78 -17.17 9.08
C GLY A 720 -3.71 -17.41 7.88
N ASP A 721 -4.99 -17.05 7.98
CA ASP A 721 -5.93 -17.14 6.86
C ASP A 721 -5.55 -16.17 5.75
N THR A 722 -5.73 -16.61 4.50
CA THR A 722 -5.37 -15.82 3.32
C THR A 722 -6.59 -15.46 2.50
N TYR A 723 -6.65 -14.21 2.04
CA TYR A 723 -7.70 -13.68 1.16
C TYR A 723 -7.08 -12.97 -0.04
N LYS A 724 -7.85 -12.82 -1.11
CA LYS A 724 -7.43 -12.06 -2.28
C LYS A 724 -8.35 -10.88 -2.50
N LEU A 725 -7.80 -9.67 -2.43
CA LEU A 725 -8.52 -8.45 -2.74
C LEU A 725 -8.25 -8.06 -4.19
N LEU A 726 -9.31 -8.11 -5.00
CA LEU A 726 -9.35 -7.68 -6.39
C LEU A 726 -10.06 -6.33 -6.47
N GLY A 727 -9.29 -5.28 -6.70
CA GLY A 727 -9.79 -3.91 -6.82
C GLY A 727 -9.66 -3.41 -8.25
N HIS A 728 -10.57 -2.56 -8.71
CA HIS A 728 -10.38 -1.83 -9.96
C HIS A 728 -11.00 -0.43 -9.92
N LYS A 729 -10.32 0.52 -10.56
CA LYS A 729 -10.86 1.85 -10.89
C LYS A 729 -11.16 1.89 -12.37
N ILE A 730 -12.31 2.41 -12.78
CA ILE A 730 -12.75 2.42 -14.19
C ILE A 730 -12.61 3.82 -14.76
N ILE A 731 -11.89 3.96 -15.86
CA ILE A 731 -11.77 5.18 -16.66
C ILE A 731 -12.44 4.93 -18.01
N ASP A 732 -13.54 5.60 -18.27
CA ASP A 732 -14.34 5.46 -19.49
C ASP A 732 -14.81 6.84 -20.02
N PRO A 733 -15.45 6.91 -21.20
CA PRO A 733 -15.91 8.16 -21.79
C PRO A 733 -16.96 8.92 -20.98
N SER A 734 -17.53 8.34 -19.91
CA SER A 734 -18.49 9.04 -19.05
C SER A 734 -17.88 10.28 -18.37
N ILE A 735 -16.54 10.37 -18.29
CA ILE A 735 -15.82 11.51 -17.72
C ILE A 735 -15.66 12.70 -18.69
N THR A 736 -16.08 12.57 -19.95
CA THR A 736 -15.90 13.58 -21.00
C THR A 736 -16.32 14.98 -20.51
N LEU A 737 -15.38 15.93 -20.54
CA LEU A 737 -15.54 17.32 -20.09
C LEU A 737 -16.16 17.47 -18.68
N SER A 738 -15.96 16.49 -17.80
CA SER A 738 -16.52 16.47 -16.45
C SER A 738 -15.44 16.26 -15.39
N VAL A 739 -15.05 17.34 -14.71
CA VAL A 739 -14.07 17.29 -13.62
C VAL A 739 -14.57 16.41 -12.47
N LEU A 740 -15.85 16.53 -12.10
CA LEU A 740 -16.46 15.76 -11.01
C LEU A 740 -16.41 14.24 -11.29
N ARG A 741 -16.78 13.82 -12.50
CA ARG A 741 -16.74 12.39 -12.87
C ARG A 741 -15.32 11.88 -13.05
N THR A 742 -14.40 12.73 -13.54
CA THR A 742 -12.97 12.40 -13.59
C THR A 742 -12.44 12.12 -12.19
N TRP A 743 -12.77 12.97 -11.22
CA TRP A 743 -12.43 12.76 -9.82
C TRP A 743 -13.02 11.45 -9.30
N GLN A 744 -14.31 11.19 -9.52
CA GLN A 744 -14.94 9.93 -9.10
C GLN A 744 -14.24 8.70 -9.71
N ALA A 745 -13.92 8.74 -11.00
CA ALA A 745 -13.27 7.65 -11.73
C ALA A 745 -11.83 7.37 -11.23
N THR A 746 -11.07 8.40 -10.83
CA THR A 746 -9.70 8.23 -10.32
C THR A 746 -9.63 7.92 -8.82
N THR A 747 -10.71 8.13 -8.08
CA THR A 747 -10.74 7.98 -6.61
C THR A 747 -11.62 6.84 -6.11
N THR A 748 -12.45 6.22 -6.96
CA THR A 748 -13.36 5.13 -6.58
C THR A 748 -12.78 3.79 -6.95
N LEU A 749 -12.57 2.92 -5.94
CA LEU A 749 -12.08 1.56 -6.09
C LEU A 749 -13.20 0.55 -5.81
N TYR A 750 -13.64 -0.13 -6.86
CA TYR A 750 -14.57 -1.25 -6.76
C TYR A 750 -13.81 -2.50 -6.32
N THR A 751 -14.20 -3.07 -5.20
CA THR A 751 -13.41 -4.08 -4.48
C THR A 751 -14.20 -5.37 -4.32
N THR A 752 -13.60 -6.49 -4.71
CA THR A 752 -14.06 -7.85 -4.43
C THR A 752 -13.03 -8.56 -3.57
N ILE A 753 -13.48 -9.34 -2.59
CA ILE A 753 -12.63 -10.15 -1.73
C ILE A 753 -12.99 -11.61 -1.96
N ASP A 754 -11.99 -12.41 -2.31
CA ASP A 754 -12.10 -13.86 -2.50
C ASP A 754 -11.37 -14.58 -1.36
N ASP A 755 -11.87 -15.76 -0.98
CA ASP A 755 -11.16 -16.67 -0.09
C ASP A 755 -10.02 -17.42 -0.82
N SER A 756 -9.33 -18.30 -0.09
CA SER A 756 -8.24 -19.13 -0.62
C SER A 756 -8.69 -20.12 -1.71
N ALA A 757 -9.98 -20.48 -1.77
CA ALA A 757 -10.56 -21.33 -2.80
C ALA A 757 -11.02 -20.54 -4.05
N GLY A 758 -10.89 -19.21 -4.03
CA GLY A 758 -11.33 -18.32 -5.11
C GLY A 758 -12.84 -18.04 -5.10
N LYS A 759 -13.54 -18.33 -3.99
CA LYS A 759 -14.94 -18.00 -3.82
C LYS A 759 -15.06 -16.58 -3.29
N VAL A 760 -15.97 -15.79 -3.88
CA VAL A 760 -16.23 -14.42 -3.43
C VAL A 760 -16.85 -14.43 -2.03
N VAL A 761 -16.19 -13.77 -1.09
CA VAL A 761 -16.63 -13.59 0.30
C VAL A 761 -17.05 -12.16 0.62
N GLY A 762 -16.71 -11.19 -0.22
CA GLY A 762 -17.18 -9.82 -0.01
C GLY A 762 -17.06 -8.90 -1.22
N ARG A 763 -17.86 -7.84 -1.22
CA ARG A 763 -17.84 -6.76 -2.24
C ARG A 763 -18.07 -5.41 -1.61
N GLY A 764 -17.46 -4.38 -2.17
CA GLY A 764 -17.67 -3.01 -1.69
C GLY A 764 -16.97 -1.96 -2.52
N ILE A 765 -17.04 -0.72 -2.04
CA ILE A 765 -16.46 0.45 -2.70
C ILE A 765 -15.63 1.20 -1.68
N LEU A 766 -14.38 1.48 -2.04
CA LEU A 766 -13.46 2.33 -1.30
C LEU A 766 -13.22 3.63 -2.06
N HIS A 767 -13.07 4.74 -1.35
CA HIS A 767 -12.82 6.06 -1.92
C HIS A 767 -11.54 6.67 -1.39
N LEU A 768 -10.80 7.32 -2.28
CA LEU A 768 -9.73 8.24 -1.93
C LEU A 768 -10.31 9.62 -1.65
N THR A 769 -10.27 10.06 -0.39
CA THR A 769 -10.77 11.39 0.00
C THR A 769 -9.83 12.50 -0.47
N LEU A 770 -10.31 13.75 -0.57
CA LEU A 770 -9.45 14.88 -0.97
C LEU A 770 -8.25 15.06 -0.03
N ARG A 771 -8.45 14.88 1.28
CA ARG A 771 -7.39 14.92 2.28
C ARG A 771 -6.32 13.86 2.02
N ASN A 772 -6.74 12.62 1.76
CA ASN A 772 -5.83 11.51 1.49
C ASN A 772 -5.12 11.66 0.15
N PHE A 773 -5.79 12.20 -0.88
CA PHE A 773 -5.17 12.53 -2.16
C PHE A 773 -4.08 13.60 -2.03
N ILE A 774 -4.32 14.67 -1.27
CA ILE A 774 -3.26 15.68 -0.99
C ILE A 774 -2.09 15.01 -0.27
N SER A 775 -2.38 14.09 0.65
CA SER A 775 -1.37 13.33 1.38
C SER A 775 -0.56 12.41 0.46
N GLU A 776 -1.21 11.75 -0.48
CA GLU A 776 -0.61 10.94 -1.53
C GLU A 776 0.33 11.78 -2.41
N VAL A 777 -0.14 12.91 -2.92
CA VAL A 777 0.66 13.82 -3.74
C VAL A 777 1.89 14.32 -3.00
N ARG A 778 1.77 14.61 -1.69
CA ARG A 778 2.92 15.03 -0.87
C ARG A 778 3.85 13.87 -0.47
N SER A 779 3.34 12.63 -0.47
CA SER A 779 4.14 11.43 -0.20
C SER A 779 4.98 10.99 -1.41
N LEU A 780 4.74 11.58 -2.59
CA LEU A 780 5.58 11.38 -3.78
C LEU A 780 7.03 11.77 -3.46
N TYR A 781 7.85 10.76 -3.20
CA TYR A 781 9.21 10.93 -2.71
C TYR A 781 10.23 10.76 -3.84
N SER A 782 10.98 11.84 -4.08
CA SER A 782 12.35 11.85 -4.58
C SER A 782 13.04 13.04 -3.90
N LEU A 783 14.01 12.74 -3.03
CA LEU A 783 14.50 13.61 -1.96
C LEU A 783 15.11 14.97 -2.37
N ASN A 784 15.27 15.30 -3.64
CA ASN A 784 15.75 16.61 -4.11
C ASN A 784 15.53 16.87 -5.61
N GLU A 785 14.80 16.01 -6.34
CA GLU A 785 14.62 16.16 -7.79
C GLU A 785 13.21 15.76 -8.22
N PHE A 786 12.45 16.69 -8.80
CA PHE A 786 11.11 16.47 -9.38
C PHE A 786 11.17 15.67 -10.70
N TRP A 787 12.31 15.74 -11.40
CA TRP A 787 12.53 15.18 -12.73
C TRP A 787 12.28 13.66 -12.86
N PRO A 788 12.61 12.79 -11.87
CA PRO A 788 12.35 11.35 -11.96
C PRO A 788 10.87 10.97 -11.95
N CYS A 789 9.99 11.79 -11.36
CA CYS A 789 8.54 11.51 -11.30
C CYS A 789 7.79 11.93 -12.58
N LEU A 790 8.39 12.81 -13.39
CA LEU A 790 7.73 13.45 -14.52
C LEU A 790 7.21 12.44 -15.57
N PRO A 791 7.94 11.38 -15.97
CA PRO A 791 7.45 10.41 -16.95
C PRO A 791 6.16 9.72 -16.51
N PHE A 792 6.06 9.33 -15.24
CA PHE A 792 4.87 8.70 -14.67
C PHE A 792 3.69 9.67 -14.62
N LEU A 793 3.92 10.91 -14.15
CA LEU A 793 2.86 11.93 -14.09
C LEU A 793 2.35 12.32 -15.48
N CYS A 794 3.25 12.50 -16.46
CA CYS A 794 2.88 12.77 -17.84
C CYS A 794 2.12 11.61 -18.47
N PHE A 795 2.54 10.37 -18.22
CA PHE A 795 1.80 9.18 -18.65
C PHE A 795 0.38 9.16 -18.05
N PHE A 796 0.26 9.30 -16.73
CA PHE A 796 -1.03 9.29 -16.04
C PHE A 796 -1.94 10.40 -16.56
N ALA A 797 -1.43 11.63 -16.66
CA ALA A 797 -2.16 12.79 -17.18
C ALA A 797 -2.61 12.57 -18.63
N ARG A 798 -1.74 12.02 -19.49
CA ARG A 798 -2.08 11.72 -20.90
C ARG A 798 -3.19 10.68 -21.01
N GLN A 799 -3.16 9.64 -20.19
CA GLN A 799 -4.21 8.61 -20.19
C GLN A 799 -5.57 9.20 -19.77
N ILE A 800 -5.61 9.98 -18.68
CA ILE A 800 -6.85 10.65 -18.23
C ILE A 800 -7.33 11.69 -19.24
N ALA A 801 -6.44 12.54 -19.75
CA ALA A 801 -6.77 13.56 -20.73
C ALA A 801 -7.40 12.96 -22.00
N SER A 802 -6.96 11.76 -22.41
CA SER A 802 -7.53 11.08 -23.57
C SER A 802 -9.03 10.80 -23.40
N TYR A 803 -9.50 10.42 -22.21
CA TYR A 803 -10.93 10.18 -21.94
C TYR A 803 -11.68 11.46 -21.57
N PHE A 804 -11.04 12.43 -20.91
CA PHE A 804 -11.65 13.72 -20.62
C PHE A 804 -11.94 14.52 -21.91
N LEU A 805 -11.04 14.46 -22.88
CA LEU A 805 -11.17 15.06 -24.21
C LEU A 805 -11.57 13.99 -25.25
N ALA A 806 -12.51 13.11 -24.91
CA ALA A 806 -12.85 11.95 -25.76
C ALA A 806 -13.10 12.27 -27.25
N PRO A 807 -13.80 13.36 -27.64
CA PRO A 807 -13.99 13.72 -29.05
C PRO A 807 -12.71 14.07 -29.80
N LEU A 808 -11.63 14.44 -29.10
CA LEU A 808 -10.34 14.77 -29.70
C LEU A 808 -9.40 13.57 -29.81
N ARG A 809 -9.81 12.38 -29.34
CA ARG A 809 -9.02 11.15 -29.48
C ARG A 809 -8.84 10.80 -30.96
N SER A 810 -7.73 10.14 -31.27
CA SER A 810 -7.57 9.51 -32.58
C SER A 810 -8.68 8.49 -32.81
N LEU A 811 -9.31 8.56 -33.98
CA LEU A 811 -10.34 7.61 -34.38
C LEU A 811 -9.75 6.21 -34.44
N GLN A 812 -10.51 5.27 -33.91
CA GLN A 812 -10.25 3.86 -34.01
C GLN A 812 -10.88 3.35 -35.30
N GLN A 813 -10.00 2.94 -36.21
CA GLN A 813 -10.38 2.08 -37.32
C GLN A 813 -10.51 0.64 -36.82
N SER A 814 -11.24 -0.19 -37.55
CA SER A 814 -11.35 -1.61 -37.23
C SER A 814 -10.00 -2.32 -37.32
N GLU A 815 -9.79 -3.29 -36.44
CA GLU A 815 -8.56 -4.09 -36.44
C GLU A 815 -8.67 -5.24 -37.47
N PRO A 816 -7.72 -5.37 -38.42
CA PRO A 816 -7.67 -6.53 -39.29
C PRO A 816 -7.22 -7.75 -38.48
N GLY A 817 -8.09 -8.75 -38.29
CA GLY A 817 -7.75 -10.01 -37.62
C GLY A 817 -8.92 -10.72 -36.94
N THR A 818 -8.60 -11.72 -36.12
CA THR A 818 -9.56 -12.52 -35.32
C THR A 818 -9.26 -12.43 -33.82
N LYS A 819 -8.60 -11.35 -33.37
CA LYS A 819 -8.23 -11.18 -31.97
C LYS A 819 -9.48 -11.07 -31.10
N GLY A 820 -9.58 -11.90 -30.06
CA GLY A 820 -10.75 -11.96 -29.19
C GLY A 820 -11.92 -12.79 -29.74
N TYR A 821 -11.71 -13.54 -30.83
CA TYR A 821 -12.72 -14.45 -31.37
C TYR A 821 -12.70 -15.78 -30.60
N TYR A 822 -13.89 -16.31 -30.38
CA TYR A 822 -14.10 -17.69 -29.95
C TYR A 822 -14.19 -18.60 -31.18
N THR A 823 -13.73 -19.84 -31.05
CA THR A 823 -13.93 -20.86 -32.07
C THR A 823 -15.41 -21.23 -32.16
N LYS A 824 -16.02 -21.06 -33.33
CA LYS A 824 -17.45 -21.33 -33.58
C LYS A 824 -17.65 -22.36 -34.70
N PRO A 825 -18.74 -23.15 -34.69
CA PRO A 825 -19.09 -24.04 -35.79
C PRO A 825 -19.33 -23.27 -37.09
N ALA A 826 -18.78 -23.76 -38.20
CA ALA A 826 -19.00 -23.18 -39.51
C ALA A 826 -20.39 -23.53 -40.06
N PRO A 827 -21.10 -22.59 -40.70
CA PRO A 827 -22.38 -22.90 -41.35
C PRO A 827 -22.20 -23.69 -42.64
N LEU A 828 -23.22 -24.48 -42.97
CA LEU A 828 -23.47 -24.92 -44.34
C LEU A 828 -23.94 -23.71 -45.16
N ARG A 829 -23.28 -23.46 -46.29
CA ARG A 829 -23.59 -22.34 -47.18
C ARG A 829 -24.40 -22.84 -48.37
N MET A 830 -25.53 -22.21 -48.61
CA MET A 830 -26.39 -22.49 -49.75
C MET A 830 -26.89 -21.16 -50.34
N THR A 831 -27.54 -21.28 -51.48
CA THR A 831 -28.00 -20.13 -52.24
C THR A 831 -29.44 -20.38 -52.65
N ILE A 832 -30.30 -19.38 -52.46
CA ILE A 832 -31.72 -19.43 -52.84
C ILE A 832 -32.01 -18.32 -53.84
N THR A 833 -32.91 -18.58 -54.78
CA THR A 833 -33.30 -17.64 -55.83
C THR A 833 -34.71 -17.13 -55.56
N ALA A 834 -34.85 -15.81 -55.45
CA ALA A 834 -36.12 -15.14 -55.31
C ALA A 834 -36.93 -15.19 -56.62
N LYS A 835 -38.24 -14.93 -56.53
CA LYS A 835 -39.17 -15.03 -57.67
C LYS A 835 -38.79 -14.14 -58.86
N ASP A 836 -38.09 -13.04 -58.61
CA ASP A 836 -37.60 -12.08 -59.60
C ASP A 836 -36.19 -12.39 -60.13
N GLY A 837 -35.65 -13.57 -59.83
CA GLY A 837 -34.35 -14.04 -60.31
C GLY A 837 -33.15 -13.59 -59.47
N VAL A 838 -33.35 -12.71 -58.48
CA VAL A 838 -32.26 -12.29 -57.58
C VAL A 838 -31.85 -13.47 -56.70
N THR A 839 -30.56 -13.70 -56.62
CA THR A 839 -29.98 -14.84 -55.92
C THR A 839 -29.34 -14.37 -54.62
N ILE A 840 -29.72 -14.97 -53.49
CA ILE A 840 -29.25 -14.57 -52.16
C ILE A 840 -28.61 -15.75 -51.38
N PRO A 841 -27.60 -15.48 -50.54
CA PRO A 841 -27.05 -16.50 -49.64
C PRO A 841 -28.01 -16.89 -48.52
N LEU A 842 -28.03 -18.17 -48.16
CA LEU A 842 -28.68 -18.73 -46.98
C LEU A 842 -27.67 -19.59 -46.23
N LYS A 843 -27.60 -19.44 -44.91
CA LYS A 843 -26.66 -20.19 -44.05
C LYS A 843 -27.42 -21.04 -43.06
N LEU A 844 -26.95 -22.27 -42.85
CA LEU A 844 -27.56 -23.25 -41.95
C LEU A 844 -26.56 -23.72 -40.89
N TRP A 845 -26.98 -23.66 -39.63
CA TRP A 845 -26.30 -24.30 -38.50
C TRP A 845 -27.13 -25.45 -37.97
N LEU A 846 -26.46 -26.59 -37.78
CA LEU A 846 -27.05 -27.81 -37.26
C LEU A 846 -26.79 -27.93 -35.75
N PRO A 847 -27.71 -28.51 -34.97
CA PRO A 847 -27.47 -28.82 -33.58
C PRO A 847 -26.33 -29.85 -33.43
N PRO A 848 -25.58 -29.84 -32.32
CA PRO A 848 -24.59 -30.88 -32.03
C PRO A 848 -25.22 -32.27 -32.01
N SER A 849 -24.51 -33.30 -32.48
CA SER A 849 -25.00 -34.68 -32.53
C SER A 849 -25.34 -35.28 -31.16
N THR A 850 -24.90 -34.65 -30.07
CA THR A 850 -25.16 -35.04 -28.68
C THR A 850 -26.49 -34.54 -28.14
N VAL A 851 -27.20 -33.67 -28.86
CA VAL A 851 -28.48 -33.08 -28.44
C VAL A 851 -29.59 -33.57 -29.35
N ALA A 852 -30.75 -33.93 -28.78
CA ALA A 852 -31.91 -34.33 -29.55
C ALA A 852 -32.40 -33.17 -30.44
N ALA A 853 -32.47 -33.41 -31.75
CA ALA A 853 -32.92 -32.41 -32.71
C ALA A 853 -34.40 -32.07 -32.51
N LYS A 854 -34.72 -30.78 -32.56
CA LYS A 854 -36.08 -30.25 -32.56
C LYS A 854 -36.64 -30.27 -33.97
N SER A 855 -37.94 -30.58 -34.09
CA SER A 855 -38.64 -30.61 -35.37
C SER A 855 -38.89 -29.21 -35.94
N THR A 856 -38.97 -28.18 -35.11
CA THR A 856 -39.28 -26.81 -35.55
C THR A 856 -38.01 -26.10 -36.04
N PRO A 857 -37.90 -25.71 -37.31
CA PRO A 857 -36.76 -24.92 -37.79
C PRO A 857 -36.92 -23.44 -37.43
N LEU A 858 -35.80 -22.79 -37.10
CA LEU A 858 -35.75 -21.36 -36.83
C LEU A 858 -35.17 -20.60 -38.03
N LEU A 859 -35.93 -19.65 -38.56
CA LEU A 859 -35.48 -18.72 -39.60
C LEU A 859 -35.17 -17.36 -38.96
N LEU A 860 -33.90 -17.02 -38.82
CA LEU A 860 -33.43 -15.76 -38.24
C LEU A 860 -33.16 -14.76 -39.37
N VAL A 861 -34.07 -13.81 -39.57
CA VAL A 861 -34.04 -12.83 -40.67
C VAL A 861 -33.34 -11.54 -40.19
N PRO A 862 -32.13 -11.23 -40.71
CA PRO A 862 -31.36 -10.06 -40.30
C PRO A 862 -31.89 -8.75 -40.89
N GLY A 863 -31.39 -7.63 -40.37
CA GLY A 863 -31.74 -6.27 -40.81
C GLY A 863 -30.96 -5.79 -42.03
N ALA A 864 -31.02 -4.48 -42.30
CA ALA A 864 -30.27 -3.84 -43.38
C ALA A 864 -28.83 -3.56 -42.98
N SER A 865 -27.94 -3.51 -43.97
CA SER A 865 -26.50 -3.26 -43.79
C SER A 865 -25.74 -4.30 -42.96
N VAL A 866 -26.38 -5.41 -42.60
CA VAL A 866 -25.82 -6.47 -41.75
C VAL A 866 -25.90 -7.85 -42.42
N ASN A 867 -25.00 -8.74 -42.02
CA ASN A 867 -24.92 -10.13 -42.48
C ASN A 867 -25.36 -11.11 -41.36
N GLU A 868 -25.00 -12.38 -41.50
CA GLU A 868 -25.31 -13.43 -40.51
C GLU A 868 -24.64 -13.25 -39.14
N ASP A 869 -23.56 -12.46 -39.04
CA ASP A 869 -22.81 -12.27 -37.80
C ASP A 869 -23.68 -11.55 -36.75
N LEU A 870 -24.80 -10.92 -37.15
CA LEU A 870 -25.83 -10.42 -36.24
C LEU A 870 -26.30 -11.49 -35.24
N PHE A 871 -26.46 -12.73 -35.71
CA PHE A 871 -26.94 -13.85 -34.91
C PHE A 871 -25.83 -14.84 -34.52
N SER A 872 -24.74 -14.89 -35.30
CA SER A 872 -23.64 -15.87 -35.19
C SER A 872 -22.30 -15.26 -34.74
N MET A 873 -22.36 -14.10 -34.09
CA MET A 873 -21.18 -13.31 -33.69
C MET A 873 -20.07 -14.15 -33.01
N PRO A 874 -18.82 -14.11 -33.50
CA PRO A 874 -17.73 -14.91 -32.95
C PRO A 874 -17.02 -14.25 -31.75
N THR A 875 -17.31 -12.99 -31.44
CA THR A 875 -16.64 -12.21 -30.38
C THR A 875 -17.29 -12.34 -29.00
N ILE A 876 -18.40 -13.08 -28.88
CA ILE A 876 -19.08 -13.38 -27.61
C ILE A 876 -19.05 -14.89 -27.31
N PRO A 877 -18.97 -15.31 -26.03
CA PRO A 877 -18.86 -16.72 -25.66
C PRO A 877 -20.00 -17.59 -26.18
N VAL A 878 -21.22 -17.07 -26.15
CA VAL A 878 -22.44 -17.72 -26.68
C VAL A 878 -23.19 -16.69 -27.50
N ASN A 879 -23.38 -16.94 -28.79
CA ASN A 879 -24.24 -16.14 -29.65
C ASN A 879 -25.63 -16.79 -29.80
N SER A 880 -26.57 -16.13 -30.47
CA SER A 880 -27.95 -16.63 -30.57
C SER A 880 -28.05 -17.96 -31.34
N VAL A 881 -27.22 -18.16 -32.37
CA VAL A 881 -27.13 -19.44 -33.08
C VAL A 881 -26.61 -20.54 -32.15
N ASP A 882 -25.53 -20.30 -31.40
CA ASP A 882 -24.99 -21.25 -30.42
C ASP A 882 -26.07 -21.62 -29.37
N TYR A 883 -26.81 -20.62 -28.89
CA TYR A 883 -27.86 -20.81 -27.89
C TYR A 883 -28.96 -21.73 -28.41
N PHE A 884 -29.53 -21.45 -29.58
CA PHE A 884 -30.63 -22.26 -30.10
C PHE A 884 -30.18 -23.63 -30.62
N THR A 885 -29.01 -23.73 -31.25
CA THR A 885 -28.46 -25.03 -31.69
C THR A 885 -28.10 -25.94 -30.50
N SER A 886 -27.62 -25.39 -29.39
CA SER A 886 -27.39 -26.15 -28.14
C SER A 886 -28.67 -26.72 -27.53
N LEU A 887 -29.84 -26.19 -27.92
CA LEU A 887 -31.16 -26.67 -27.50
C LEU A 887 -31.80 -27.62 -28.53
N GLY A 888 -31.09 -27.97 -29.59
CA GLY A 888 -31.55 -28.91 -30.62
C GLY A 888 -32.17 -28.26 -31.86
N TYR A 889 -32.28 -26.93 -31.95
CA TYR A 889 -32.88 -26.27 -33.11
C TYR A 889 -31.91 -26.18 -34.29
N LYS A 890 -32.45 -26.27 -35.51
CA LYS A 890 -31.75 -25.89 -36.75
C LYS A 890 -31.96 -24.40 -37.00
N CYS A 891 -30.88 -23.66 -37.25
CA CYS A 891 -30.93 -22.22 -37.47
C CYS A 891 -30.57 -21.86 -38.91
N TYR A 892 -31.51 -21.22 -39.61
CA TYR A 892 -31.37 -20.70 -40.97
C TYR A 892 -31.24 -19.19 -40.94
N VAL A 893 -30.28 -18.62 -41.66
CA VAL A 893 -30.04 -17.16 -41.71
C VAL A 893 -29.87 -16.73 -43.17
N PRO A 894 -30.88 -16.09 -43.78
CA PRO A 894 -30.77 -15.52 -45.12
C PRO A 894 -30.04 -14.17 -45.08
N ILE A 895 -29.25 -13.86 -46.10
CA ILE A 895 -28.68 -12.52 -46.29
C ILE A 895 -29.52 -11.83 -47.36
N LEU A 896 -30.48 -11.00 -46.92
CA LEU A 896 -31.41 -10.32 -47.82
C LEU A 896 -30.67 -9.37 -48.78
N ARG A 897 -31.29 -9.06 -49.93
CA ARG A 897 -30.68 -8.23 -50.98
C ARG A 897 -30.29 -6.81 -50.54
N PHE A 898 -30.86 -6.28 -49.46
CA PHE A 898 -30.48 -4.99 -48.86
C PHE A 898 -29.52 -5.13 -47.65
N GLY A 899 -29.17 -6.36 -47.27
CA GLY A 899 -28.39 -6.70 -46.08
C GLY A 899 -26.92 -6.29 -46.25
N ALA A 900 -26.05 -7.24 -46.56
CA ALA A 900 -24.64 -6.98 -46.84
C ALA A 900 -24.17 -7.72 -48.10
N GLY A 901 -23.14 -7.20 -48.77
CA GLY A 901 -22.58 -7.78 -49.99
C GLY A 901 -23.04 -7.10 -51.28
N GLU A 902 -22.77 -7.74 -52.42
CA GLU A 902 -22.91 -7.13 -53.75
C GLU A 902 -24.35 -6.68 -54.06
N ASN A 903 -25.35 -7.51 -53.71
CA ASN A 903 -26.76 -7.19 -53.94
C ASN A 903 -27.20 -5.88 -53.27
N ALA A 904 -26.63 -5.53 -52.12
CA ALA A 904 -27.00 -4.32 -51.38
C ALA A 904 -26.68 -3.04 -52.16
N ARG A 905 -25.71 -3.10 -53.08
CA ARG A 905 -25.24 -1.95 -53.87
C ARG A 905 -26.18 -1.55 -55.00
N TYR A 906 -27.13 -2.40 -55.40
CA TYR A 906 -28.09 -2.10 -56.46
C TYR A 906 -29.28 -1.23 -56.00
N GLY A 907 -29.39 -0.94 -54.70
CA GLY A 907 -30.39 0.00 -54.20
C GLY A 907 -31.81 -0.55 -54.07
N TYR A 908 -31.97 -1.87 -53.97
CA TYR A 908 -33.25 -2.52 -53.65
C TYR A 908 -33.87 -1.99 -52.36
N THR A 909 -35.19 -1.94 -52.31
CA THR A 909 -35.96 -1.47 -51.15
C THR A 909 -36.33 -2.61 -50.20
N ALA A 910 -36.92 -2.27 -49.04
CA ALA A 910 -37.52 -3.27 -48.16
C ALA A 910 -38.68 -4.02 -48.83
N PHE A 911 -39.37 -3.37 -49.77
CA PHE A 911 -40.46 -3.99 -50.54
C PHE A 911 -39.92 -5.04 -51.50
N ASP A 912 -38.77 -4.81 -52.16
CA ASP A 912 -38.16 -5.80 -53.06
C ASP A 912 -37.72 -7.06 -52.30
N ALA A 913 -37.11 -6.87 -51.13
CA ALA A 913 -36.64 -7.96 -50.27
C ALA A 913 -37.78 -8.81 -49.67
N ARG A 914 -39.06 -8.41 -49.80
CA ARG A 914 -40.19 -9.28 -49.41
C ARG A 914 -40.14 -10.62 -50.16
N LEU A 915 -39.62 -10.61 -51.39
CA LEU A 915 -39.46 -11.81 -52.23
C LEU A 915 -38.33 -12.72 -51.73
N ASP A 916 -37.31 -12.15 -51.08
CA ASP A 916 -36.23 -12.89 -50.42
C ASP A 916 -36.76 -13.63 -49.19
N VAL A 917 -37.57 -12.94 -48.37
CA VAL A 917 -38.23 -13.55 -47.21
C VAL A 917 -39.12 -14.71 -47.65
N ARG A 918 -39.88 -14.52 -48.74
CA ARG A 918 -40.68 -15.58 -49.36
C ARG A 918 -39.83 -16.78 -49.75
N ALA A 919 -38.77 -16.57 -50.51
CA ALA A 919 -37.88 -17.65 -50.94
C ALA A 919 -37.28 -18.41 -49.75
N ALA A 920 -36.89 -17.71 -48.68
CA ALA A 920 -36.34 -18.33 -47.48
C ALA A 920 -37.37 -19.17 -46.71
N VAL A 921 -38.58 -18.65 -46.47
CA VAL A 921 -39.65 -19.38 -45.76
C VAL A 921 -40.07 -20.62 -46.55
N GLU A 922 -40.31 -20.48 -47.86
CA GLU A 922 -40.69 -21.61 -48.71
C GLU A 922 -39.56 -22.65 -48.80
N TYR A 923 -38.31 -22.24 -48.90
CA TYR A 923 -37.17 -23.15 -48.93
C TYR A 923 -37.08 -23.97 -47.64
N VAL A 924 -37.11 -23.32 -46.47
CA VAL A 924 -37.01 -24.01 -45.17
C VAL A 924 -38.19 -24.96 -44.98
N TYR A 925 -39.42 -24.53 -45.33
CA TYR A 925 -40.60 -25.39 -45.25
C TYR A 925 -40.47 -26.64 -46.14
N ARG A 926 -39.98 -26.49 -47.38
CA ARG A 926 -39.77 -27.63 -48.30
C ARG A 926 -38.69 -28.59 -47.80
N GLN A 927 -37.62 -28.08 -47.18
CA GLN A 927 -36.53 -28.92 -46.67
C GLN A 927 -36.91 -29.66 -45.39
N GLU A 928 -37.68 -29.01 -44.50
CA GLU A 928 -37.95 -29.54 -43.15
C GLU A 928 -39.33 -30.21 -43.04
N GLY A 929 -40.26 -29.96 -43.98
CA GLY A 929 -41.58 -30.58 -44.01
C GLY A 929 -42.53 -30.13 -42.89
N THR A 930 -42.23 -29.00 -42.24
CA THR A 930 -43.00 -28.47 -41.10
C THR A 930 -42.99 -26.93 -41.07
N LYS A 931 -43.93 -26.34 -40.32
CA LYS A 931 -44.07 -24.89 -40.18
C LYS A 931 -42.79 -24.27 -39.58
N VAL A 932 -42.40 -23.10 -40.07
CA VAL A 932 -41.17 -22.40 -39.69
C VAL A 932 -41.45 -21.38 -38.59
N TYR A 933 -40.57 -21.27 -37.60
CA TYR A 933 -40.63 -20.15 -36.65
C TYR A 933 -39.70 -19.03 -37.10
N VAL A 934 -40.21 -17.81 -37.23
CA VAL A 934 -39.46 -16.68 -37.81
C VAL A 934 -39.00 -15.72 -36.71
N VAL A 935 -37.71 -15.41 -36.65
CA VAL A 935 -37.17 -14.34 -35.81
C VAL A 935 -36.70 -13.23 -36.74
N ALA A 936 -37.45 -12.14 -36.85
CA ALA A 936 -37.15 -11.06 -37.78
C ALA A 936 -36.69 -9.80 -37.04
N HIS A 937 -35.53 -9.27 -37.43
CA HIS A 937 -34.94 -8.09 -36.80
C HIS A 937 -34.98 -6.85 -37.70
N CYS A 938 -35.42 -5.72 -37.14
CA CYS A 938 -35.36 -4.39 -37.76
C CYS A 938 -35.96 -4.38 -39.18
N LEU A 939 -35.16 -4.05 -40.20
CA LEU A 939 -35.60 -4.01 -41.60
C LEU A 939 -36.00 -5.38 -42.15
N GLY A 940 -35.42 -6.47 -41.62
CA GLY A 940 -35.90 -7.83 -41.90
C GLY A 940 -37.32 -8.05 -41.40
N SER A 941 -37.68 -7.43 -40.27
CA SER A 941 -39.05 -7.43 -39.74
C SER A 941 -40.01 -6.63 -40.63
N ILE A 942 -39.58 -5.49 -41.17
CA ILE A 942 -40.35 -4.68 -42.13
C ILE A 942 -40.56 -5.46 -43.44
N ALA A 943 -39.52 -6.05 -44.01
CA ALA A 943 -39.62 -6.87 -45.22
C ALA A 943 -40.54 -8.10 -45.00
N THR A 944 -40.47 -8.72 -43.83
CA THR A 944 -41.37 -9.81 -43.44
C THR A 944 -42.81 -9.32 -43.31
N ALA A 945 -43.04 -8.16 -42.70
CA ALA A 945 -44.37 -7.54 -42.64
C ALA A 945 -44.93 -7.30 -44.04
N MET A 946 -44.14 -6.72 -44.96
CA MET A 946 -44.54 -6.49 -46.34
C MET A 946 -44.85 -7.81 -47.08
N ALA A 947 -44.05 -8.86 -46.87
CA ALA A 947 -44.28 -10.17 -47.49
C ALA A 947 -45.61 -10.81 -47.03
N LEU A 948 -45.97 -10.64 -45.75
CA LEU A 948 -47.21 -11.16 -45.20
C LEU A 948 -48.43 -10.32 -45.61
N LEU A 949 -48.35 -8.99 -45.51
CA LEU A 949 -49.43 -8.06 -45.88
C LEU A 949 -49.76 -8.13 -47.37
N THR A 950 -48.77 -8.35 -48.22
CA THR A 950 -49.02 -8.57 -49.66
C THR A 950 -49.57 -9.95 -49.98
N GLY A 951 -49.39 -10.94 -49.07
CA GLY A 951 -49.74 -12.34 -49.30
C GLY A 951 -48.70 -13.12 -50.10
N GLU A 952 -47.50 -12.56 -50.30
CA GLU A 952 -46.38 -13.27 -50.94
C GLU A 952 -45.91 -14.45 -50.07
N VAL A 953 -45.96 -14.30 -48.74
CA VAL A 953 -45.78 -15.39 -47.77
C VAL A 953 -47.12 -15.78 -47.21
N ASN A 954 -47.47 -17.06 -47.34
CA ASN A 954 -48.66 -17.60 -46.72
C ASN A 954 -48.44 -17.80 -45.21
N ALA A 955 -49.26 -17.15 -44.38
CA ALA A 955 -49.22 -17.23 -42.92
C ALA A 955 -49.26 -18.67 -42.37
N THR A 956 -49.91 -19.60 -43.08
CA THR A 956 -50.01 -21.01 -42.67
C THR A 956 -48.66 -21.76 -42.65
N LEU A 957 -47.64 -21.22 -43.33
CA LEU A 957 -46.28 -21.78 -43.32
C LEU A 957 -45.48 -21.37 -42.07
N ILE A 958 -46.00 -20.41 -41.28
CA ILE A 958 -45.34 -19.86 -40.10
C ILE A 958 -45.98 -20.43 -38.83
N ALA A 959 -45.18 -21.04 -37.97
CA ALA A 959 -45.61 -21.55 -36.67
C ALA A 959 -45.88 -20.42 -35.66
N GLY A 960 -45.09 -19.36 -35.76
CA GLY A 960 -45.11 -18.17 -34.94
C GLY A 960 -43.89 -17.31 -35.28
N MET A 961 -43.86 -16.08 -34.78
CA MET A 961 -42.71 -15.21 -35.03
C MET A 961 -42.34 -14.29 -33.86
N THR A 962 -41.05 -13.99 -33.75
CA THR A 962 -40.54 -12.89 -32.93
C THR A 962 -40.12 -11.75 -33.83
N VAL A 963 -40.66 -10.58 -33.53
CA VAL A 963 -40.55 -9.35 -34.27
C VAL A 963 -39.73 -8.37 -33.42
N SER A 964 -38.55 -7.99 -33.89
CA SER A 964 -37.59 -7.21 -33.09
C SER A 964 -37.47 -5.76 -33.59
N GLN A 965 -37.73 -4.82 -32.67
CA GLN A 965 -37.61 -3.35 -32.75
C GLN A 965 -38.67 -2.61 -33.59
N VAL A 966 -39.19 -3.18 -34.68
CA VAL A 966 -40.19 -2.56 -35.57
C VAL A 966 -40.93 -3.63 -36.37
N PHE A 967 -42.11 -3.32 -36.94
CA PHE A 967 -42.90 -4.23 -37.80
C PHE A 967 -43.62 -3.44 -38.90
N ALA A 968 -44.97 -3.39 -38.89
CA ALA A 968 -45.80 -2.74 -39.92
C ALA A 968 -45.94 -1.22 -39.76
N HIS A 969 -45.77 -0.68 -38.55
CA HIS A 969 -45.76 0.76 -38.30
C HIS A 969 -44.32 1.22 -38.03
N ILE A 970 -43.82 2.17 -38.82
CA ILE A 970 -42.43 2.62 -38.77
C ILE A 970 -42.29 4.03 -38.19
N MET A 971 -42.22 4.11 -36.86
CA MET A 971 -42.09 5.39 -36.15
C MET A 971 -40.66 5.57 -35.66
N TYR A 972 -39.96 6.59 -36.17
CA TYR A 972 -38.61 6.93 -35.74
C TYR A 972 -38.56 7.53 -34.33
N SER A 973 -37.41 7.39 -33.66
CA SER A 973 -37.07 8.21 -32.49
C SER A 973 -36.99 9.70 -32.88
N PRO A 974 -37.02 10.66 -31.92
CA PRO A 974 -37.03 12.09 -32.23
C PRO A 974 -35.90 12.55 -33.17
N ASP A 975 -34.66 12.10 -32.95
CA ASP A 975 -33.50 12.51 -33.75
C ASP A 975 -33.53 11.92 -35.16
N ASN A 976 -33.97 10.66 -35.30
CA ASN A 976 -34.14 10.03 -36.60
C ASN A 976 -35.34 10.59 -37.36
N ALA A 977 -36.43 10.94 -36.67
CA ALA A 977 -37.60 11.60 -37.27
C ALA A 977 -37.21 12.96 -37.87
N PHE A 978 -36.34 13.71 -37.18
CA PHE A 978 -35.77 14.95 -37.69
C PHE A 978 -34.96 14.75 -38.98
N LYS A 979 -34.14 13.69 -39.06
CA LYS A 979 -33.39 13.33 -40.26
C LYS A 979 -34.32 12.91 -41.41
N ALA A 980 -35.27 12.02 -41.14
CA ALA A 980 -36.19 11.46 -42.14
C ALA A 980 -37.07 12.54 -42.80
N ARG A 981 -37.48 13.58 -42.07
CA ARG A 981 -38.28 14.70 -42.60
C ARG A 981 -37.50 15.66 -43.51
N ARG A 982 -36.19 15.49 -43.67
CA ARG A 982 -35.31 16.41 -44.42
C ARG A 982 -34.58 15.66 -45.53
N PRO A 983 -35.24 15.36 -46.67
CA PRO A 983 -34.65 14.58 -47.77
C PRO A 983 -33.37 15.21 -48.35
N ARG A 984 -33.16 16.52 -48.18
CA ARG A 984 -31.90 17.22 -48.55
C ARG A 984 -30.66 16.63 -47.87
N ILE A 985 -30.79 16.04 -46.68
CA ILE A 985 -29.65 15.40 -45.99
C ILE A 985 -29.13 14.22 -46.82
N ILE A 986 -30.01 13.39 -47.39
CA ILE A 986 -29.64 12.27 -48.27
C ILE A 986 -28.94 12.78 -49.53
N SER A 987 -29.47 13.85 -50.14
CA SER A 987 -28.84 14.49 -51.31
C SER A 987 -27.46 15.08 -51.02
N ILE A 988 -27.23 15.60 -49.81
CA ILE A 988 -25.91 16.08 -49.38
C ILE A 988 -24.92 14.91 -49.29
N TYR A 989 -25.34 13.75 -48.80
CA TYR A 989 -24.47 12.57 -48.74
C TYR A 989 -24.05 12.06 -50.11
N GLU A 990 -24.96 11.97 -51.08
CA GLU A 990 -24.61 11.57 -52.45
C GLU A 990 -23.60 12.54 -53.08
N ARG A 991 -23.76 13.84 -52.82
CA ARG A 991 -22.83 14.86 -53.32
C ARG A 991 -21.46 14.76 -52.65
N LEU A 992 -21.40 14.44 -51.36
CA LEU A 992 -20.14 14.28 -50.61
C LEU A 992 -19.42 12.96 -50.91
N SER A 993 -20.16 11.89 -51.21
CA SER A 993 -19.60 10.56 -51.49
C SER A 993 -19.38 10.29 -52.98
N SER A 994 -19.95 11.12 -53.87
CA SER A 994 -19.93 10.94 -55.33
C SER A 994 -20.55 9.61 -55.80
N THR A 995 -21.28 8.91 -54.93
CA THR A 995 -21.97 7.63 -55.21
C THR A 995 -23.27 7.56 -54.41
N PRO A 996 -24.30 6.82 -54.87
CA PRO A 996 -25.48 6.53 -54.06
C PRO A 996 -25.23 5.50 -52.95
N TRP A 997 -23.99 5.03 -52.76
CA TRP A 997 -23.60 4.11 -51.69
C TRP A 997 -22.91 4.82 -50.52
N TYR A 998 -23.50 4.71 -49.32
CA TYR A 998 -22.91 5.19 -48.08
C TYR A 998 -22.17 4.06 -47.35
N SER A 999 -20.83 4.09 -47.37
CA SER A 999 -19.97 3.10 -46.71
C SER A 999 -19.87 3.34 -45.20
N ILE A 1000 -20.26 2.37 -44.39
CA ILE A 1000 -20.07 2.40 -42.93
C ILE A 1000 -18.71 1.80 -42.57
N SER A 1001 -18.26 0.79 -43.32
CA SER A 1001 -16.91 0.22 -43.18
C SER A 1001 -15.80 1.26 -43.36
N THR A 1002 -14.74 1.15 -42.55
CA THR A 1002 -13.57 2.04 -42.54
C THR A 1002 -12.56 1.72 -43.64
N SER A 1003 -12.78 0.70 -44.48
CA SER A 1003 -11.93 0.38 -45.64
C SER A 1003 -11.94 1.48 -46.71
N THR A 1004 -12.96 2.35 -46.71
CA THR A 1004 -13.07 3.50 -47.62
C THR A 1004 -12.60 4.78 -46.89
N PRO A 1005 -11.52 5.47 -47.34
CA PRO A 1005 -10.98 6.64 -46.65
C PRO A 1005 -11.86 7.90 -46.88
N ILE A 1006 -12.54 8.38 -45.83
CA ILE A 1006 -13.32 9.62 -45.84
C ILE A 1006 -12.93 10.49 -44.62
N HIS A 1007 -11.68 10.97 -44.61
CA HIS A 1007 -11.06 11.60 -43.44
C HIS A 1007 -11.79 12.86 -42.91
N ILE A 1008 -12.39 13.66 -43.80
CA ILE A 1008 -13.07 14.91 -43.43
C ILE A 1008 -14.39 14.61 -42.71
N LEU A 1009 -15.21 13.71 -43.27
CA LEU A 1009 -16.48 13.30 -42.68
C LEU A 1009 -16.24 12.67 -41.31
N ASP A 1010 -15.30 11.73 -41.23
CA ASP A 1010 -14.92 11.08 -39.97
C ASP A 1010 -14.52 12.07 -38.87
N THR A 1011 -13.85 13.17 -39.23
CA THR A 1011 -13.45 14.20 -38.27
C THR A 1011 -14.63 15.03 -37.78
N LEU A 1012 -15.59 15.36 -38.65
CA LEU A 1012 -16.79 16.10 -38.28
C LEU A 1012 -17.73 15.27 -37.39
N LEU A 1013 -17.83 13.96 -37.65
CA LEU A 1013 -18.75 13.08 -36.92
C LEU A 1013 -18.37 12.83 -35.47
N ARG A 1014 -17.13 13.13 -35.07
CA ARG A 1014 -16.71 13.07 -33.65
C ARG A 1014 -17.56 13.94 -32.73
N PHE A 1015 -18.20 14.96 -33.29
CA PHE A 1015 -19.06 15.90 -32.57
C PHE A 1015 -20.56 15.63 -32.81
N TYR A 1016 -20.91 14.54 -33.50
CA TYR A 1016 -22.31 14.16 -33.68
C TYR A 1016 -22.92 13.80 -32.31
N PRO A 1017 -24.12 14.33 -31.98
CA PRO A 1017 -24.74 14.04 -30.69
C PRO A 1017 -25.23 12.59 -30.65
N VAL A 1018 -24.61 11.77 -29.81
CA VAL A 1018 -24.96 10.35 -29.59
C VAL A 1018 -25.73 10.09 -28.29
N GLY A 1019 -26.20 11.16 -27.64
CA GLY A 1019 -26.95 11.10 -26.38
C GLY A 1019 -26.05 11.23 -25.14
N ALA A 1020 -26.08 10.23 -24.24
CA ALA A 1020 -25.34 10.28 -22.98
C ALA A 1020 -23.82 10.22 -23.19
N ARG A 1021 -23.04 10.91 -22.34
CA ARG A 1021 -21.56 10.96 -22.44
C ARG A 1021 -20.87 9.60 -22.49
N ARG A 1022 -21.43 8.59 -21.81
CA ARG A 1022 -20.93 7.21 -21.80
C ARG A 1022 -21.00 6.53 -23.17
N GLU A 1023 -21.82 7.04 -24.09
CA GLU A 1023 -21.96 6.52 -25.46
C GLU A 1023 -20.95 7.16 -26.42
N ILE A 1024 -20.18 8.17 -25.98
CA ILE A 1024 -19.11 8.74 -26.79
C ILE A 1024 -18.01 7.68 -26.91
N CYS A 1025 -17.66 7.32 -28.13
CA CYS A 1025 -16.54 6.43 -28.40
C CYS A 1025 -15.66 7.01 -29.50
N ARG A 1026 -14.51 6.37 -29.72
CA ARG A 1026 -13.60 6.72 -30.83
C ARG A 1026 -13.80 5.87 -32.09
N SER A 1027 -14.75 4.94 -32.11
CA SER A 1027 -14.96 4.04 -33.26
C SER A 1027 -15.51 4.80 -34.46
N ALA A 1028 -14.78 4.82 -35.57
CA ALA A 1028 -15.25 5.43 -36.81
C ALA A 1028 -16.50 4.73 -37.36
N VAL A 1029 -16.63 3.41 -37.14
CA VAL A 1029 -17.81 2.63 -37.55
C VAL A 1029 -19.05 3.06 -36.78
N CYS A 1030 -18.95 3.28 -35.46
CA CYS A 1030 -20.07 3.83 -34.66
C CYS A 1030 -20.53 5.17 -35.25
N HIS A 1031 -19.61 6.12 -35.41
CA HIS A 1031 -19.89 7.46 -35.93
C HIS A 1031 -20.50 7.44 -37.34
N ARG A 1032 -20.00 6.59 -38.24
CA ARG A 1032 -20.56 6.43 -39.59
C ARG A 1032 -21.95 5.79 -39.55
N SER A 1033 -22.20 4.84 -38.64
CA SER A 1033 -23.52 4.18 -38.51
C SER A 1033 -24.60 5.10 -37.91
N ASP A 1034 -24.20 6.03 -37.03
CA ASP A 1034 -25.12 6.95 -36.33
C ASP A 1034 -25.83 7.92 -37.28
N ILE A 1035 -25.22 8.22 -38.43
CA ILE A 1035 -25.84 9.07 -39.44
C ILE A 1035 -27.10 8.42 -40.06
N PRO A 1036 -26.99 7.31 -40.82
CA PRO A 1036 -28.13 6.74 -41.53
C PRO A 1036 -29.13 6.10 -40.57
N PHE A 1037 -28.66 5.53 -39.45
CA PHE A 1037 -29.50 4.70 -38.58
C PHE A 1037 -29.73 5.29 -37.19
N GLY A 1038 -28.87 6.19 -36.70
CA GLY A 1038 -28.81 6.53 -35.28
C GLY A 1038 -28.08 5.46 -34.46
N ARG A 1039 -27.98 5.65 -33.15
CA ARG A 1039 -27.21 4.77 -32.27
C ARG A 1039 -27.83 3.38 -32.19
N CYS A 1040 -27.14 2.41 -32.79
CA CYS A 1040 -27.61 1.04 -32.96
C CYS A 1040 -27.43 0.15 -31.71
N TRP A 1041 -26.60 0.56 -30.74
CA TRP A 1041 -26.31 -0.22 -29.53
C TRP A 1041 -25.99 0.67 -28.33
N THR A 1042 -26.05 0.09 -27.15
CA THR A 1042 -25.49 0.69 -25.94
C THR A 1042 -24.10 0.13 -25.70
N HIS A 1043 -23.10 1.01 -25.54
CA HIS A 1043 -21.69 0.59 -25.41
C HIS A 1043 -21.44 -0.33 -24.20
N SER A 1044 -22.25 -0.23 -23.14
CA SER A 1044 -22.17 -1.13 -21.98
C SER A 1044 -22.50 -2.60 -22.32
N ASN A 1045 -23.26 -2.84 -23.38
CA ASN A 1045 -23.64 -4.19 -23.82
C ASN A 1045 -22.65 -4.81 -24.80
N LEU A 1046 -21.69 -4.04 -25.31
CA LEU A 1046 -20.62 -4.54 -26.15
C LEU A 1046 -19.38 -4.87 -25.30
N ASN A 1047 -18.73 -5.98 -25.62
CA ASN A 1047 -17.37 -6.21 -25.15
C ASN A 1047 -16.37 -5.54 -26.10
N ARG A 1048 -15.09 -5.50 -25.71
CA ARG A 1048 -14.05 -4.82 -26.49
C ARG A 1048 -13.88 -5.46 -27.88
N ALA A 1049 -13.87 -6.78 -27.95
CA ALA A 1049 -13.70 -7.52 -29.20
C ALA A 1049 -14.83 -7.22 -30.21
N THR A 1050 -16.09 -7.23 -29.79
CA THR A 1050 -17.23 -6.86 -30.64
C THR A 1050 -17.10 -5.43 -31.15
N HIS A 1051 -16.76 -4.48 -30.28
CA HIS A 1051 -16.61 -3.07 -30.66
C HIS A 1051 -15.45 -2.82 -31.65
N LEU A 1052 -14.37 -3.60 -31.56
CA LEU A 1052 -13.21 -3.54 -32.47
C LEU A 1052 -13.49 -4.05 -33.89
N HIS A 1053 -14.49 -4.93 -34.06
CA HIS A 1053 -14.76 -5.64 -35.32
C HIS A 1053 -16.16 -5.32 -35.86
N LEU A 1054 -16.69 -4.13 -35.56
CA LEU A 1054 -18.03 -3.72 -36.01
C LEU A 1054 -18.15 -3.58 -37.54
N ASP A 1055 -17.05 -3.35 -38.25
CA ASP A 1055 -16.99 -3.29 -39.72
C ASP A 1055 -17.28 -4.64 -40.40
N ARG A 1056 -17.09 -5.75 -39.67
CA ARG A 1056 -17.48 -7.08 -40.14
C ARG A 1056 -18.99 -7.30 -40.05
N LEU A 1057 -19.62 -6.66 -39.07
CA LEU A 1057 -21.07 -6.71 -38.88
C LEU A 1057 -21.80 -5.75 -39.83
N PHE A 1058 -21.23 -4.56 -40.08
CA PHE A 1058 -21.85 -3.48 -40.85
C PHE A 1058 -21.11 -3.15 -42.15
N ASP A 1059 -21.82 -3.23 -43.27
CA ASP A 1059 -21.28 -2.90 -44.59
C ASP A 1059 -21.55 -1.42 -44.97
N GLY A 1060 -22.63 -1.17 -45.71
CA GLY A 1060 -23.07 0.16 -46.10
C GLY A 1060 -24.53 0.16 -46.49
N VAL A 1061 -25.04 1.32 -46.90
CA VAL A 1061 -26.46 1.47 -47.27
C VAL A 1061 -26.59 2.31 -48.53
N HIS A 1062 -27.47 1.87 -49.42
CA HIS A 1062 -27.79 2.63 -50.62
C HIS A 1062 -28.80 3.75 -50.32
N THR A 1063 -28.62 4.93 -50.88
CA THR A 1063 -29.46 6.11 -50.59
C THR A 1063 -30.89 5.97 -51.09
N HIS A 1064 -31.12 5.25 -52.19
CA HIS A 1064 -32.47 4.91 -52.66
C HIS A 1064 -33.28 4.16 -51.59
N PHE A 1065 -32.65 3.19 -50.92
CA PHE A 1065 -33.26 2.46 -49.81
C PHE A 1065 -33.61 3.40 -48.64
N LEU A 1066 -32.71 4.31 -48.26
CA LEU A 1066 -32.97 5.31 -47.21
C LEU A 1066 -34.13 6.25 -47.55
N ARG A 1067 -34.29 6.63 -48.83
CA ARG A 1067 -35.42 7.46 -49.27
C ARG A 1067 -36.76 6.76 -49.10
N HIS A 1068 -36.83 5.48 -49.49
CA HIS A 1068 -38.04 4.66 -49.32
C HIS A 1068 -38.41 4.51 -47.84
N LEU A 1069 -37.43 4.26 -46.98
CA LEU A 1069 -37.68 4.18 -45.54
C LEU A 1069 -38.14 5.52 -44.95
N SER A 1070 -37.50 6.62 -45.39
CA SER A 1070 -37.84 7.97 -44.94
C SER A 1070 -39.26 8.38 -45.37
N SER A 1071 -39.71 7.98 -46.56
CA SER A 1071 -41.07 8.31 -47.03
C SER A 1071 -42.16 7.65 -46.18
N MET A 1072 -41.93 6.42 -45.73
CA MET A 1072 -42.85 5.68 -44.86
C MET A 1072 -42.84 6.21 -43.40
N GLY A 1073 -41.70 6.69 -42.88
CA GLY A 1073 -41.55 6.99 -41.45
C GLY A 1073 -41.50 8.47 -41.07
N ALA A 1074 -41.42 9.39 -42.04
CA ALA A 1074 -41.31 10.83 -41.77
C ALA A 1074 -42.64 11.48 -41.36
N ILE A 1075 -43.76 11.02 -41.92
CA ILE A 1075 -45.10 11.61 -41.78
C ILE A 1075 -46.13 10.50 -41.53
N ALA A 1076 -47.16 10.79 -40.74
CA ALA A 1076 -48.29 9.88 -40.54
C ALA A 1076 -48.92 9.48 -41.91
N PRO A 1077 -49.42 8.24 -42.06
CA PRO A 1077 -49.81 7.29 -41.01
C PRO A 1077 -48.69 6.38 -40.48
N TYR A 1078 -47.44 6.52 -40.95
CA TYR A 1078 -46.29 5.67 -40.58
C TYR A 1078 -46.42 4.21 -41.02
N HIS A 1079 -47.22 3.93 -42.04
CA HIS A 1079 -47.45 2.59 -42.55
C HIS A 1079 -46.34 2.15 -43.53
N VAL A 1080 -46.10 0.85 -43.60
CA VAL A 1080 -45.30 0.26 -44.68
C VAL A 1080 -46.04 0.35 -46.01
N HIS A 1081 -45.34 0.74 -47.09
CA HIS A 1081 -45.93 0.91 -48.43
C HIS A 1081 -45.08 0.28 -49.54
N SER A 1082 -45.64 0.13 -50.75
CA SER A 1082 -44.93 -0.38 -51.93
C SER A 1082 -43.87 0.59 -52.48
N ASN A 1083 -43.21 0.24 -53.60
CA ASN A 1083 -42.24 1.11 -54.25
C ASN A 1083 -42.90 2.28 -55.03
N TYR A 1084 -42.07 3.25 -55.43
CA TYR A 1084 -42.44 4.26 -56.44
C TYR A 1084 -42.84 3.57 -57.76
N PRO A 1085 -43.84 4.07 -58.52
CA PRO A 1085 -44.60 5.31 -58.29
C PRO A 1085 -45.81 5.17 -57.35
N ASP A 1086 -46.27 3.95 -57.08
CA ASP A 1086 -47.59 3.73 -56.48
C ASP A 1086 -47.65 4.04 -54.99
N PHE A 1087 -46.56 3.78 -54.24
CA PHE A 1087 -46.49 3.94 -52.77
C PHE A 1087 -47.76 3.43 -52.05
N ALA A 1088 -48.29 2.31 -52.52
CA ALA A 1088 -49.55 1.76 -52.03
C ALA A 1088 -49.41 1.35 -50.56
N ASP A 1089 -50.30 1.87 -49.70
CA ASP A 1089 -50.36 1.51 -48.29
C ASP A 1089 -50.68 0.02 -48.14
N LEU A 1090 -49.85 -0.70 -47.38
CA LEU A 1090 -50.01 -2.14 -47.17
C LEU A 1090 -50.73 -2.45 -45.87
N VAL A 1091 -50.90 -1.49 -44.95
CA VAL A 1091 -51.57 -1.67 -43.65
C VAL A 1091 -53.06 -1.34 -43.81
N THR A 1092 -53.74 -2.09 -44.67
CA THR A 1092 -55.19 -1.99 -44.92
C THR A 1092 -55.94 -3.08 -44.16
N SER A 1093 -57.23 -2.88 -43.92
CA SER A 1093 -58.08 -3.89 -43.25
C SER A 1093 -58.03 -5.25 -43.96
N GLU A 1094 -58.03 -5.26 -45.29
CA GLU A 1094 -57.94 -6.49 -46.10
C GLU A 1094 -56.59 -7.19 -45.94
N ASN A 1095 -55.48 -6.45 -46.00
CA ASN A 1095 -54.16 -7.04 -45.87
C ASN A 1095 -53.87 -7.52 -44.44
N LEU A 1096 -54.43 -6.86 -43.42
CA LEU A 1096 -54.29 -7.28 -42.03
C LEU A 1096 -54.92 -8.65 -41.79
N LEU A 1097 -56.04 -8.98 -42.44
CA LEU A 1097 -56.69 -10.30 -42.35
C LEU A 1097 -55.77 -11.46 -42.75
N LYS A 1098 -54.76 -11.21 -43.60
CA LYS A 1098 -53.76 -12.22 -43.97
C LYS A 1098 -52.86 -12.67 -42.80
N LEU A 1099 -52.96 -12.02 -41.62
CA LEU A 1099 -52.18 -12.30 -40.42
C LEU A 1099 -52.93 -13.09 -39.33
N GLU A 1100 -54.19 -13.49 -39.57
CA GLU A 1100 -55.15 -14.00 -38.57
C GLU A 1100 -54.65 -15.15 -37.67
N HIS A 1101 -53.71 -15.97 -38.16
CA HIS A 1101 -53.24 -17.16 -37.43
C HIS A 1101 -51.79 -17.08 -36.93
N ILE A 1102 -51.12 -15.95 -37.12
CA ILE A 1102 -49.71 -15.82 -36.71
C ILE A 1102 -49.62 -15.35 -35.27
N LYS A 1103 -49.02 -16.19 -34.41
CA LYS A 1103 -48.63 -15.81 -33.05
C LYS A 1103 -47.39 -14.91 -33.10
N MET A 1104 -47.40 -13.76 -32.41
CA MET A 1104 -46.27 -12.82 -32.47
C MET A 1104 -45.79 -12.33 -31.11
N ALA A 1105 -44.47 -12.35 -30.92
CA ALA A 1105 -43.78 -11.67 -29.82
C ALA A 1105 -43.04 -10.42 -30.32
N PHE A 1106 -43.45 -9.24 -29.84
CA PHE A 1106 -42.83 -7.95 -30.15
C PHE A 1106 -41.72 -7.65 -29.13
N LEU A 1107 -40.46 -7.75 -29.54
CA LEU A 1107 -39.29 -7.46 -28.73
C LEU A 1107 -38.79 -6.04 -28.98
N TYR A 1108 -38.62 -5.23 -27.94
CA TYR A 1108 -38.13 -3.85 -28.03
C TYR A 1108 -37.09 -3.55 -26.95
N GLY A 1109 -35.98 -2.91 -27.32
CA GLY A 1109 -34.96 -2.44 -26.37
C GLY A 1109 -35.32 -1.08 -25.80
N ALA A 1110 -35.35 -0.92 -24.47
CA ALA A 1110 -35.79 0.31 -23.82
C ALA A 1110 -34.91 1.54 -24.14
N GLU A 1111 -33.62 1.32 -24.43
CA GLU A 1111 -32.65 2.36 -24.78
C GLU A 1111 -32.51 2.54 -26.31
N ASN A 1112 -33.44 1.98 -27.09
CA ASN A 1112 -33.44 2.09 -28.55
C ASN A 1112 -33.75 3.54 -28.96
N VAL A 1113 -32.79 4.17 -29.64
CA VAL A 1113 -32.91 5.52 -30.20
C VAL A 1113 -32.94 5.51 -31.73
N VAL A 1114 -33.18 4.34 -32.34
CA VAL A 1114 -33.40 4.19 -33.78
C VAL A 1114 -34.90 4.31 -34.09
N TRP A 1115 -35.69 3.46 -33.43
CA TRP A 1115 -37.14 3.39 -33.56
C TRP A 1115 -37.79 3.81 -32.25
N SER A 1116 -38.90 4.54 -32.33
CA SER A 1116 -39.72 4.85 -31.15
C SER A 1116 -40.37 3.58 -30.61
N SER A 1117 -40.51 3.50 -29.28
CA SER A 1117 -41.22 2.40 -28.62
C SER A 1117 -42.67 2.30 -29.06
N GLN A 1118 -43.22 3.40 -29.59
CA GLN A 1118 -44.55 3.47 -30.17
C GLN A 1118 -44.69 2.64 -31.45
N ALA A 1119 -43.62 2.42 -32.22
CA ALA A 1119 -43.69 1.64 -33.48
C ALA A 1119 -44.19 0.20 -33.25
N THR A 1120 -43.57 -0.51 -32.30
CA THR A 1120 -43.98 -1.87 -31.92
C THR A 1120 -45.30 -1.86 -31.16
N LYS A 1121 -45.55 -0.84 -30.33
CA LYS A 1121 -46.81 -0.71 -29.59
C LYS A 1121 -47.99 -0.55 -30.54
N THR A 1122 -47.92 0.35 -31.51
CA THR A 1122 -49.00 0.57 -32.48
C THR A 1122 -49.25 -0.70 -33.30
N SER A 1123 -48.20 -1.37 -33.79
CA SER A 1123 -48.37 -2.63 -34.52
C SER A 1123 -49.02 -3.72 -33.67
N TYR A 1124 -48.65 -3.82 -32.39
CA TYR A 1124 -49.25 -4.74 -31.43
C TYR A 1124 -50.73 -4.40 -31.14
N ASP A 1125 -51.03 -3.13 -30.89
CA ASP A 1125 -52.39 -2.67 -30.62
C ASP A 1125 -53.30 -2.85 -31.84
N THR A 1126 -52.80 -2.58 -33.06
CA THR A 1126 -53.53 -2.81 -34.32
C THR A 1126 -53.88 -4.29 -34.50
N LEU A 1127 -52.93 -5.20 -34.28
CA LEU A 1127 -53.23 -6.64 -34.41
C LEU A 1127 -54.23 -7.13 -33.36
N ARG A 1128 -54.17 -6.64 -32.13
CA ARG A 1128 -55.16 -6.97 -31.09
C ARG A 1128 -56.53 -6.39 -31.36
N ALA A 1129 -56.59 -5.23 -32.02
CA ALA A 1129 -57.85 -4.63 -32.43
C ALA A 1129 -58.52 -5.43 -33.56
N VAL A 1130 -57.74 -5.96 -34.51
CA VAL A 1130 -58.25 -6.79 -35.62
C VAL A 1130 -58.53 -8.23 -35.16
N PHE A 1131 -57.68 -8.80 -34.30
CA PHE A 1131 -57.77 -10.17 -33.79
C PHE A 1131 -57.75 -10.18 -32.25
N PRO A 1132 -58.91 -9.99 -31.58
CA PRO A 1132 -58.99 -9.95 -30.12
C PRO A 1132 -58.49 -11.22 -29.42
N ASP A 1133 -58.71 -12.38 -30.04
CA ASP A 1133 -58.28 -13.70 -29.55
C ASP A 1133 -56.86 -14.10 -30.00
N GLY A 1134 -56.17 -13.22 -30.75
CA GLY A 1134 -54.83 -13.47 -31.26
C GLY A 1134 -53.77 -13.54 -30.14
N GLN A 1135 -52.84 -14.49 -30.26
CA GLN A 1135 -51.74 -14.66 -29.29
C GLN A 1135 -50.60 -13.69 -29.60
N TYR A 1136 -50.70 -12.48 -29.06
CA TYR A 1136 -49.69 -11.45 -29.19
C TYR A 1136 -49.12 -11.04 -27.83
N GLU A 1137 -47.80 -10.88 -27.76
CA GLU A 1137 -47.13 -10.34 -26.59
C GLU A 1137 -46.13 -9.23 -26.95
N ARG A 1138 -45.89 -8.31 -26.02
CA ARG A 1138 -44.90 -7.23 -26.18
C ARG A 1138 -43.94 -7.23 -25.01
N ILE A 1139 -42.65 -7.34 -25.33
CA ILE A 1139 -41.54 -7.49 -24.40
C ILE A 1139 -40.64 -6.26 -24.53
N ILE A 1140 -40.52 -5.48 -23.46
CA ILE A 1140 -39.52 -4.42 -23.34
C ILE A 1140 -38.34 -4.95 -22.51
N VAL A 1141 -37.12 -4.70 -22.97
CA VAL A 1141 -35.89 -5.09 -22.27
C VAL A 1141 -35.12 -3.84 -21.84
N GLU A 1142 -35.03 -3.61 -20.54
CA GLU A 1142 -34.32 -2.47 -19.95
C GLU A 1142 -32.82 -2.52 -20.19
N GLY A 1143 -32.21 -1.37 -20.48
CA GLY A 1143 -30.77 -1.27 -20.72
C GLY A 1143 -30.29 -1.78 -22.09
N TYR A 1144 -31.19 -2.24 -22.95
CA TYR A 1144 -30.87 -2.71 -24.30
C TYR A 1144 -31.25 -1.67 -25.35
N GLY A 1145 -30.32 -1.36 -26.26
CA GLY A 1145 -30.49 -0.54 -27.45
C GLY A 1145 -31.11 -1.31 -28.62
N HIS A 1146 -30.92 -0.80 -29.84
CA HIS A 1146 -31.56 -1.34 -31.04
C HIS A 1146 -31.13 -2.78 -31.38
N MET A 1147 -29.83 -3.05 -31.46
CA MET A 1147 -29.28 -4.37 -31.81
C MET A 1147 -28.86 -5.22 -30.61
N ASP A 1148 -28.79 -4.62 -29.42
CA ASP A 1148 -28.26 -5.25 -28.21
C ASP A 1148 -28.93 -6.59 -27.88
N GLY A 1149 -30.20 -6.78 -28.27
CA GLY A 1149 -30.92 -8.03 -28.04
C GLY A 1149 -30.33 -9.24 -28.77
N TRP A 1150 -29.49 -9.02 -29.78
CA TRP A 1150 -28.87 -10.06 -30.60
C TRP A 1150 -27.35 -10.08 -30.47
N ILE A 1151 -26.71 -8.92 -30.30
CA ILE A 1151 -25.24 -8.80 -30.20
C ILE A 1151 -24.71 -8.52 -28.79
N GLY A 1152 -25.60 -8.27 -27.83
CA GLY A 1152 -25.23 -7.91 -26.46
C GLY A 1152 -24.56 -9.06 -25.71
N LYS A 1153 -23.49 -8.76 -24.98
CA LYS A 1153 -22.68 -9.76 -24.25
C LYS A 1153 -23.45 -10.55 -23.18
N THR A 1154 -24.60 -10.05 -22.72
CA THR A 1154 -25.50 -10.69 -21.74
C THR A 1154 -26.86 -11.09 -22.31
N ALA A 1155 -27.08 -10.92 -23.62
CA ALA A 1155 -28.37 -11.21 -24.26
C ALA A 1155 -28.81 -12.69 -24.10
N CYS A 1156 -27.84 -13.61 -23.95
CA CYS A 1156 -28.07 -15.02 -23.68
C CYS A 1156 -28.84 -15.31 -22.39
N ARG A 1157 -28.75 -14.41 -21.41
CA ARG A 1157 -29.44 -14.51 -20.13
C ARG A 1157 -30.76 -13.73 -20.15
N ASP A 1158 -30.74 -12.54 -20.76
CA ASP A 1158 -31.83 -11.58 -20.55
C ASP A 1158 -32.90 -11.62 -21.67
N VAL A 1159 -32.52 -12.00 -22.90
CA VAL A 1159 -33.35 -11.87 -24.11
C VAL A 1159 -33.73 -13.21 -24.72
N TRP A 1160 -32.76 -14.05 -25.09
CA TRP A 1160 -33.02 -15.29 -25.83
C TRP A 1160 -33.88 -16.31 -25.08
N PRO A 1161 -33.82 -16.44 -23.74
CA PRO A 1161 -34.77 -17.27 -23.01
C PRO A 1161 -36.23 -16.84 -23.18
N ARG A 1162 -36.49 -15.55 -23.35
CA ARG A 1162 -37.84 -15.02 -23.59
C ARG A 1162 -38.34 -15.40 -24.99
N VAL A 1163 -37.46 -15.33 -25.99
CA VAL A 1163 -37.73 -15.76 -27.36
C VAL A 1163 -37.99 -17.28 -27.40
N ARG A 1164 -37.13 -18.07 -26.74
CA ARG A 1164 -37.29 -19.52 -26.60
C ARG A 1164 -38.64 -19.89 -25.98
N ARG A 1165 -39.10 -19.17 -24.96
CA ARG A 1165 -40.43 -19.41 -24.37
C ARG A 1165 -41.53 -19.27 -25.42
N HIS A 1166 -41.50 -18.21 -26.22
CA HIS A 1166 -42.51 -18.02 -27.28
C HIS A 1166 -42.40 -19.08 -28.38
N VAL A 1167 -41.19 -19.52 -28.74
CA VAL A 1167 -40.99 -20.68 -29.63
C VAL A 1167 -41.71 -21.91 -29.07
N GLY A 1168 -41.49 -22.23 -27.79
CA GLY A 1168 -42.14 -23.38 -27.12
C GLY A 1168 -43.67 -23.34 -27.14
N VAL A 1169 -44.26 -22.17 -26.89
CA VAL A 1169 -45.73 -21.97 -26.99
C VAL A 1169 -46.27 -22.24 -28.40
N CYS A 1170 -45.46 -22.01 -29.43
CA CYS A 1170 -45.83 -22.32 -30.81
C CYS A 1170 -45.63 -23.82 -31.14
N GLU A 1171 -44.65 -24.49 -30.54
CA GLU A 1171 -44.41 -25.93 -30.73
C GLU A 1171 -45.56 -26.80 -30.19
N GLU A 1172 -46.09 -26.47 -29.01
CA GLU A 1172 -47.19 -27.21 -28.37
C GLU A 1172 -48.45 -27.24 -29.27
N THR A 1173 -48.76 -26.11 -29.92
CA THR A 1173 -49.90 -26.01 -30.85
C THR A 1173 -49.69 -26.79 -32.15
N ILE A 1174 -48.44 -26.92 -32.63
CA ILE A 1174 -48.13 -27.74 -33.82
C ILE A 1174 -48.37 -29.23 -33.53
N GLN A 1175 -48.10 -29.68 -32.31
CA GLN A 1175 -48.36 -31.07 -31.90
C GLN A 1175 -49.87 -31.37 -31.80
N ASP A 1176 -50.67 -30.42 -31.29
CA ASP A 1176 -52.13 -30.55 -31.22
C ASP A 1176 -52.79 -30.57 -32.62
N ASP A 1177 -52.34 -29.72 -33.55
CA ASP A 1177 -52.78 -29.74 -34.96
C ASP A 1177 -52.50 -31.11 -35.62
N TYR A 1178 -51.33 -31.71 -35.35
CA TYR A 1178 -50.94 -33.03 -35.88
C TYR A 1178 -51.78 -34.18 -35.31
N VAL A 1179 -52.18 -34.11 -34.03
CA VAL A 1179 -53.03 -35.13 -33.38
C VAL A 1179 -54.48 -35.04 -33.87
N CYS A 1180 -55.02 -33.83 -34.03
CA CYS A 1180 -56.38 -33.61 -34.57
C CYS A 1180 -56.54 -34.11 -36.01
N VAL A 1181 -55.56 -33.85 -36.90
CA VAL A 1181 -55.60 -34.34 -38.29
C VAL A 1181 -55.48 -35.87 -38.37
N ARG A 1182 -54.75 -36.50 -37.44
CA ARG A 1182 -54.63 -37.96 -37.36
C ARG A 1182 -55.91 -38.62 -36.82
N MET A 1183 -56.65 -37.94 -35.94
CA MET A 1183 -57.98 -38.40 -35.48
C MET A 1183 -59.05 -38.26 -36.57
N GLN A 1184 -59.06 -37.17 -37.34
CA GLN A 1184 -59.98 -37.00 -38.47
C GLN A 1184 -59.72 -37.98 -39.64
N ARG A 1185 -58.47 -38.39 -39.87
CA ARG A 1185 -58.14 -39.48 -40.80
C ARG A 1185 -58.50 -40.87 -40.29
N LYS A 1186 -58.70 -41.06 -38.98
CA LYS A 1186 -59.19 -42.32 -38.39
C LYS A 1186 -60.72 -42.41 -38.32
N SER A 1187 -61.44 -41.28 -38.43
CA SER A 1187 -62.91 -41.27 -38.51
C SER A 1187 -63.46 -41.31 -39.94
N SER A 1188 -62.58 -41.40 -40.95
CA SER A 1188 -62.91 -41.53 -42.38
C SER A 1188 -62.45 -42.87 -42.98
N HIS A 1189 -62.19 -43.87 -42.13
CA HIS A 1189 -62.04 -45.28 -42.48
C HIS A 1189 -63.00 -46.14 -41.68
#